data_AF-A0A1G7VP69-F1
#
_entry.id   AF-A0A1G7VP69-F1
#
_cell.length_a   1.000
_cell.length_b   1.000
_cell.length_c   1.000
_cell.angle_alpha   90.00
_cell.angle_beta   90.00
_cell.angle_gamma   90.00
#
_symmetry.space_group_name_H-M   'P 1'
#
loop_
_entity.id
_entity.type
_entity.pdbx_description
1 polymer ?
#
loop_
_entity_poly.entity_id
_entity_poly.type
_entity_poly.pdbx_seq_one_letter_code
_entity_poly.pdbx_strand_id
1 'polypeptide(L)'
;MKKRCSLIAAILLMVSLKLTYAQSFNYAEALQKSMFFYECQRSGQLPADNRVTWRANSALTDGSDVGHDLTGGWYDAGDHVKFNFPMAFSATMLAWGAIDFAGGYNASGQMKYLKSNLRFVNDYFIRCHTAPNELYGQVGNGGTDHAWWGSAEVMAMSRPAYKIDQTHPGSDLAGETAAAMAAASIVFKTDDPTYSATLLSHAIQLYNFADNYRGKYSSSITDAAGYYQSFSGYNDELVWGAIWLYRATGDAAWLAKAESYYANLSSEPQSTIKSYKWGLAWDDKSYGCYALLAKLTGKAQYKEDIERHLDYWTDGYNGQRITYTPGGLAFLDVWGALRYAINTSFLATYYKDVATTTAKGTKYYNFALRQMNYALGSNPGNRSFVCGFGNNPPTKPHHRTAHGCWSNNLNGPPTATRHTLYGALVGGPGNDDAYTDVRSNYVNNEVACDYNAGFSGLLSKLVEDYGGTPLANFPVAETPSGEFLIEARLNGSGNTYTEWSVWVNNHTAWPSRIASKHAFRLFIDISEGLTAGYTPASYVVSSNNADVTFTQLKPWDSIQHIYYTEVTFNTSIKIWPGGQGESRKESQIRIRLPYEANATAWNPGNDWSSKDLDGTLKEVSSIPLYVDNVLVYGSTPTPAQVVRVTGVSVSPATASLDINKTQQLAATVAPSNATNKTVSWTSSAPAIATVNSSGLVTALAAGKATITATTTDGGFTSSSSITVTNVVVPKQYTVTTAVTGSGSVALNPTGGMYAEGTQVTITATPASGYKFSNWSGAVSDTINPVIITVNANVSITANFTPTANQGNCSNPSPVTLPFKQDGTGEYCFVISGNISYINSWNLTLLEINGVNYTNTWSNSLPARVNGNYYVHYVGPYGWSHFEANGTESAGRNTVATSTVAPQYTNAVYPNPVTQHSFAIRVADPAVTDLIVTITDMSGKVVMKKSAKANTTFTVDSSIPAGIYHVDVSSKKKKVISTKLMIQ
;
A
#
# COMPACT_ATOMS: atom_id res chain seq x y z
N MET A 1 -14.24 -63.04 -26.81
CA MET A 1 -13.54 -62.22 -25.80
C MET A 1 -12.29 -61.49 -26.32
N LYS A 2 -11.50 -62.01 -27.27
CA LYS A 2 -10.25 -61.35 -27.73
C LYS A 2 -10.39 -60.03 -28.51
N LYS A 3 -11.53 -59.72 -29.14
CA LYS A 3 -11.73 -58.44 -29.88
C LYS A 3 -12.23 -57.26 -29.03
N ARG A 4 -12.76 -57.50 -27.81
CA ARG A 4 -13.22 -56.41 -26.92
C ARG A 4 -12.12 -55.90 -25.97
N CYS A 5 -11.11 -56.72 -25.66
CA CYS A 5 -9.97 -56.26 -24.87
C CYS A 5 -9.01 -55.34 -25.65
N SER A 6 -8.87 -55.50 -26.98
CA SER A 6 -7.98 -54.65 -27.79
C SER A 6 -8.52 -53.23 -28.01
N LEU A 7 -9.85 -53.03 -28.03
CA LEU A 7 -10.44 -51.69 -28.15
C LEU A 7 -10.36 -50.91 -26.83
N ILE A 8 -10.54 -51.60 -25.70
CA ILE A 8 -10.37 -51.02 -24.36
C ILE A 8 -8.90 -50.75 -24.07
N ALA A 9 -7.97 -51.61 -24.50
CA ALA A 9 -6.54 -51.35 -24.41
C ALA A 9 -6.10 -50.18 -25.31
N ALA A 10 -6.65 -50.01 -26.51
CA ALA A 10 -6.36 -48.86 -27.37
C ALA A 10 -6.95 -47.54 -26.83
N ILE A 11 -8.13 -47.59 -26.20
CA ILE A 11 -8.75 -46.42 -25.55
C ILE A 11 -8.03 -46.08 -24.23
N LEU A 12 -7.60 -47.07 -23.45
CA LEU A 12 -6.77 -46.83 -22.26
C LEU A 12 -5.35 -46.37 -22.63
N LEU A 13 -4.77 -46.82 -23.75
CA LEU A 13 -3.47 -46.33 -24.23
C LEU A 13 -3.58 -44.92 -24.81
N MET A 14 -4.71 -44.54 -25.43
CA MET A 14 -4.98 -43.16 -25.86
C MET A 14 -5.32 -42.23 -24.70
N VAL A 15 -5.82 -42.75 -23.57
CA VAL A 15 -6.05 -41.97 -22.34
C VAL A 15 -4.79 -41.92 -21.45
N SER A 16 -3.85 -42.87 -21.59
CA SER A 16 -2.59 -42.92 -20.84
C SER A 16 -1.36 -42.36 -21.58
N LEU A 17 -1.51 -41.87 -22.82
CA LEU A 17 -0.46 -41.14 -23.58
C LEU A 17 -0.65 -39.62 -23.56
N LYS A 18 -1.42 -39.08 -22.60
CA LYS A 18 -1.04 -37.78 -22.05
C LYS A 18 0.21 -38.01 -21.21
N LEU A 19 1.38 -38.06 -21.87
CA LEU A 19 2.59 -37.63 -21.19
C LEU A 19 2.25 -36.26 -20.61
N THR A 20 2.03 -36.20 -19.31
CA THR A 20 2.04 -34.95 -18.55
C THR A 20 3.46 -34.42 -18.68
N TYR A 21 3.76 -33.74 -19.79
CA TYR A 21 4.78 -32.71 -19.79
C TYR A 21 4.34 -31.75 -18.68
N ALA A 22 4.99 -31.84 -17.52
CA ALA A 22 4.79 -30.85 -16.48
C ALA A 22 4.99 -29.49 -17.13
N GLN A 23 3.98 -28.63 -17.08
CA GLN A 23 4.07 -27.28 -17.63
C GLN A 23 5.29 -26.60 -16.99
N SER A 24 6.36 -26.39 -17.76
CA SER A 24 7.61 -25.85 -17.23
C SER A 24 7.50 -24.34 -16.94
N PHE A 25 6.61 -23.63 -17.65
CA PHE A 25 6.36 -22.20 -17.48
C PHE A 25 4.88 -21.87 -17.57
N ASN A 26 4.43 -20.90 -16.78
CA ASN A 26 3.06 -20.41 -16.80
C ASN A 26 2.84 -19.45 -17.99
N TYR A 27 2.52 -19.99 -19.16
CA TYR A 27 2.30 -19.21 -20.38
C TYR A 27 1.17 -18.18 -20.25
N ALA A 28 0.14 -18.47 -19.44
CA ALA A 28 -0.99 -17.56 -19.25
C ALA A 28 -0.60 -16.31 -18.44
N GLU A 29 0.28 -16.45 -17.45
CA GLU A 29 0.87 -15.31 -16.73
C GLU A 29 1.80 -14.49 -17.63
N ALA A 30 2.64 -15.15 -18.44
CA ALA A 30 3.50 -14.45 -19.40
C ALA A 30 2.66 -13.64 -20.41
N LEU A 31 1.55 -14.21 -20.90
CA LEU A 31 0.62 -13.54 -21.81
C LEU A 31 -0.08 -12.35 -21.14
N GLN A 32 -0.55 -12.53 -19.89
CA GLN A 32 -1.16 -11.45 -19.10
C GLN A 32 -0.20 -10.27 -18.94
N LYS A 33 1.07 -10.53 -18.63
CA LYS A 33 2.10 -9.51 -18.49
C LYS A 33 2.44 -8.88 -19.84
N SER A 34 2.52 -9.66 -20.92
CA SER A 34 2.77 -9.13 -22.26
C SER A 34 1.68 -8.15 -22.73
N MET A 35 0.41 -8.39 -22.38
CA MET A 35 -0.66 -7.41 -22.64
C MET A 35 -0.53 -6.13 -21.82
N PHE A 36 -0.02 -6.24 -20.59
CA PHE A 36 0.26 -5.09 -19.74
C PHE A 36 1.44 -4.25 -20.25
N PHE A 37 2.45 -4.86 -20.86
CA PHE A 37 3.54 -4.12 -21.52
C PHE A 37 3.02 -3.10 -22.54
N TYR A 38 2.08 -3.46 -23.41
CA TYR A 38 1.49 -2.50 -24.35
C TYR A 38 0.70 -1.37 -23.67
N GLU A 39 0.14 -1.59 -22.48
CA GLU A 39 -0.46 -0.52 -21.68
C GLU A 39 0.63 0.44 -21.15
N CYS A 40 1.79 -0.09 -20.78
CA CYS A 40 2.96 0.69 -20.37
C CYS A 40 3.56 1.53 -21.50
N GLN A 41 3.31 1.21 -22.77
CA GLN A 41 3.79 1.96 -23.93
C GLN A 41 2.84 3.07 -24.39
N ARG A 42 1.62 3.19 -23.85
CA ARG A 42 0.60 4.15 -24.34
C ARG A 42 1.07 5.60 -24.26
N SER A 43 0.88 6.39 -25.32
CA SER A 43 1.08 7.84 -25.37
C SER A 43 -0.26 8.59 -25.40
N GLY A 44 -0.27 9.90 -25.24
CA GLY A 44 -1.48 10.73 -25.26
C GLY A 44 -2.28 10.65 -23.96
N GLN A 45 -3.60 10.86 -24.06
CA GLN A 45 -4.53 10.71 -22.94
C GLN A 45 -4.77 9.23 -22.64
N LEU A 46 -4.45 8.83 -21.41
CA LEU A 46 -4.70 7.47 -20.95
C LEU A 46 -6.17 7.29 -20.59
N PRO A 47 -6.75 6.10 -20.81
CA PRO A 47 -8.14 5.84 -20.47
C PRO A 47 -8.34 5.78 -18.95
N ALA A 48 -9.56 6.03 -18.49
CA ALA A 48 -9.89 6.08 -17.07
C ALA A 48 -9.68 4.74 -16.33
N ASP A 49 -9.69 3.62 -17.06
CA ASP A 49 -9.41 2.27 -16.58
C ASP A 49 -7.92 1.87 -16.73
N ASN A 50 -7.03 2.84 -16.94
CA ASN A 50 -5.58 2.61 -16.98
C ASN A 50 -5.11 1.84 -15.73
N ARG A 51 -4.47 0.70 -15.95
CA ARG A 51 -3.98 -0.17 -14.88
C ARG A 51 -2.55 0.15 -14.44
N VAL A 52 -1.81 0.93 -15.23
CA VAL A 52 -0.40 1.25 -14.97
C VAL A 52 -0.31 2.48 -14.07
N THR A 53 -0.15 2.27 -12.77
CA THR A 53 -0.22 3.34 -11.75
C THR A 53 0.88 4.39 -11.84
N TRP A 54 1.99 4.07 -12.51
CA TRP A 54 3.13 4.97 -12.73
C TRP A 54 3.15 5.64 -14.11
N ARG A 55 2.13 5.38 -14.95
CA ARG A 55 1.93 6.09 -16.22
C ARG A 55 0.78 7.09 -16.09
N ALA A 56 0.95 8.25 -16.71
CA ALA A 56 -0.11 9.25 -16.89
C ALA A 56 -0.14 9.80 -18.31
N ASN A 57 -1.06 10.73 -18.53
CA ASN A 57 -1.15 11.51 -19.75
C ASN A 57 0.22 12.09 -20.11
N SER A 58 0.60 11.94 -21.38
CA SER A 58 1.88 12.42 -21.90
C SER A 58 1.69 12.86 -23.35
N ALA A 59 2.58 13.72 -23.85
CA ALA A 59 2.57 14.13 -25.27
C ALA A 59 1.19 14.64 -25.77
N LEU A 60 0.48 15.40 -24.92
CA LEU A 60 -0.88 15.87 -25.19
C LEU A 60 -0.99 16.91 -26.31
N THR A 61 0.15 17.36 -26.84
CA THR A 61 0.24 18.34 -27.93
C THR A 61 0.76 17.72 -29.23
N ASP A 62 0.91 16.39 -29.30
CA ASP A 62 1.32 15.69 -30.50
C ASP A 62 0.41 16.06 -31.70
N GLY A 63 1.01 16.59 -32.77
CA GLY A 63 0.33 17.06 -33.98
C GLY A 63 -0.13 18.52 -33.99
N SER A 64 0.01 19.24 -32.87
CA SER A 64 -0.33 20.68 -32.81
C SER A 64 0.48 21.55 -33.78
N ASP A 65 1.71 21.13 -34.10
CA ASP A 65 2.61 21.77 -35.07
C ASP A 65 2.07 21.72 -36.51
N VAL A 66 1.21 20.75 -36.80
CA VAL A 66 0.58 20.53 -38.12
C VAL A 66 -0.93 20.71 -38.10
N GLY A 67 -1.52 21.13 -36.99
CA GLY A 67 -2.96 21.40 -36.87
C GLY A 67 -3.85 20.14 -36.81
N HIS A 68 -3.29 18.99 -36.43
CA HIS A 68 -4.03 17.73 -36.26
C HIS A 68 -3.90 17.21 -34.83
N ASP A 69 -4.94 16.56 -34.30
CA ASP A 69 -4.80 15.76 -33.08
C ASP A 69 -4.11 14.45 -33.44
N LEU A 70 -2.84 14.31 -33.10
CA LEU A 70 -2.07 13.08 -33.28
C LEU A 70 -1.74 12.43 -31.93
N THR A 71 -2.53 12.69 -30.90
CA THR A 71 -2.35 12.06 -29.58
C THR A 71 -2.78 10.58 -29.59
N GLY A 72 -2.21 9.78 -28.68
CA GLY A 72 -2.42 8.33 -28.63
C GLY A 72 -1.24 7.54 -29.21
N GLY A 73 -1.48 6.27 -29.53
CA GLY A 73 -0.48 5.36 -30.08
C GLY A 73 0.51 4.85 -29.02
N TRP A 74 1.49 4.08 -29.43
CA TRP A 74 2.51 3.56 -28.52
C TRP A 74 3.84 4.27 -28.72
N TYR A 75 4.54 4.52 -27.63
CA TYR A 75 5.99 4.72 -27.70
C TYR A 75 6.64 3.42 -28.18
N ASP A 76 7.62 3.57 -29.07
CA ASP A 76 8.17 2.44 -29.80
C ASP A 76 8.89 1.43 -28.89
N ALA A 77 9.89 1.94 -28.15
CA ALA A 77 10.80 1.11 -27.36
C ALA A 77 11.01 1.68 -25.95
N GLY A 78 12.27 1.85 -25.52
CA GLY A 78 12.64 2.60 -24.33
C GLY A 78 12.62 4.13 -24.48
N ASP A 79 12.31 4.62 -25.67
CA ASP A 79 12.23 6.03 -26.08
C ASP A 79 10.79 6.55 -26.11
N HIS A 80 10.60 7.78 -26.58
CA HIS A 80 9.27 8.39 -26.68
C HIS A 80 8.89 8.81 -28.10
N VAL A 81 9.64 8.39 -29.12
CA VAL A 81 9.21 8.56 -30.51
C VAL A 81 8.09 7.56 -30.82
N LYS A 82 7.12 8.01 -31.60
CA LYS A 82 6.08 7.16 -32.17
C LYS A 82 6.45 6.83 -33.61
N PHE A 83 7.18 5.73 -33.82
CA PHE A 83 7.49 5.22 -35.15
C PHE A 83 6.36 4.32 -35.65
N ASN A 84 5.59 4.77 -36.65
CA ASN A 84 4.38 4.03 -37.02
C ASN A 84 4.66 2.75 -37.80
N PHE A 85 5.82 2.60 -38.46
CA PHE A 85 6.14 1.38 -39.21
C PHE A 85 6.24 0.13 -38.30
N PRO A 86 7.10 0.12 -37.24
CA PRO A 86 7.10 -0.98 -36.26
C PRO A 86 5.84 -1.03 -35.39
N MET A 87 5.19 0.11 -35.13
CA MET A 87 3.92 0.14 -34.38
C MET A 87 2.79 -0.58 -35.14
N ALA A 88 2.68 -0.34 -36.45
CA ALA A 88 1.70 -0.98 -37.32
C ALA A 88 1.98 -2.48 -37.44
N PHE A 89 3.23 -2.87 -37.66
CA PHE A 89 3.63 -4.29 -37.63
C PHE A 89 3.23 -4.98 -36.32
N SER A 90 3.48 -4.32 -35.19
CA SER A 90 3.11 -4.84 -33.87
C SER A 90 1.59 -5.06 -33.76
N ALA A 91 0.80 -4.09 -34.24
CA ALA A 91 -0.65 -4.20 -34.26
C ALA A 91 -1.14 -5.33 -35.19
N THR A 92 -0.55 -5.50 -36.38
CA THR A 92 -0.87 -6.60 -37.30
C THR A 92 -0.57 -7.96 -36.67
N MET A 93 0.59 -8.12 -36.05
CA MET A 93 0.99 -9.38 -35.40
C MET A 93 0.14 -9.71 -34.17
N LEU A 94 -0.23 -8.72 -33.36
CA LEU A 94 -1.17 -8.89 -32.25
C LEU A 94 -2.54 -9.33 -32.74
N ALA A 95 -3.06 -8.69 -33.80
CA ALA A 95 -4.31 -9.08 -34.43
C ALA A 95 -4.22 -10.48 -35.05
N TRP A 96 -3.10 -10.84 -35.69
CA TRP A 96 -2.89 -12.19 -36.22
C TRP A 96 -2.96 -13.24 -35.11
N GLY A 97 -2.28 -13.02 -33.98
CA GLY A 97 -2.39 -13.88 -32.80
C GLY A 97 -3.82 -13.99 -32.28
N ALA A 98 -4.59 -12.89 -32.29
CA ALA A 98 -5.99 -12.87 -31.89
C ALA A 98 -6.90 -13.70 -32.81
N ILE A 99 -6.58 -13.75 -34.11
CA ILE A 99 -7.39 -14.40 -35.15
C ILE A 99 -7.11 -15.89 -35.18
N ASP A 100 -5.83 -16.26 -35.30
CA ASP A 100 -5.45 -17.65 -35.56
C ASP A 100 -5.10 -18.43 -34.29
N PHE A 101 -4.86 -17.75 -33.16
CA PHE A 101 -4.58 -18.33 -31.84
C PHE A 101 -5.51 -17.78 -30.76
N ALA A 102 -6.78 -17.53 -31.09
CA ALA A 102 -7.77 -16.95 -30.17
C ALA A 102 -7.99 -17.77 -28.88
N GLY A 103 -7.79 -19.09 -28.94
CA GLY A 103 -8.08 -20.03 -27.86
C GLY A 103 -7.37 -19.67 -26.56
N GLY A 104 -6.07 -19.33 -26.63
CA GLY A 104 -5.29 -18.96 -25.46
C GLY A 104 -5.70 -17.63 -24.83
N TYR A 105 -5.95 -16.61 -25.64
CA TYR A 105 -6.45 -15.32 -25.17
C TYR A 105 -7.79 -15.45 -24.45
N ASN A 106 -8.68 -16.30 -24.97
CA ASN A 106 -9.97 -16.57 -24.33
C ASN A 106 -9.79 -17.37 -23.04
N ALA A 107 -9.01 -18.45 -23.06
CA ALA A 107 -8.77 -19.31 -21.89
C ALA A 107 -8.07 -18.58 -20.73
N SER A 108 -7.17 -17.64 -21.04
CA SER A 108 -6.47 -16.81 -20.06
C SER A 108 -7.21 -15.52 -19.68
N GLY A 109 -8.36 -15.23 -20.29
CA GLY A 109 -9.10 -13.99 -20.07
C GLY A 109 -8.39 -12.72 -20.56
N GLN A 110 -7.37 -12.86 -21.42
CA GLN A 110 -6.57 -11.75 -21.94
C GLN A 110 -7.12 -11.12 -23.23
N MET A 111 -8.11 -11.74 -23.88
CA MET A 111 -8.75 -11.21 -25.10
C MET A 111 -9.27 -9.78 -24.94
N LYS A 112 -9.81 -9.42 -23.76
CA LYS A 112 -10.29 -8.06 -23.48
C LYS A 112 -9.17 -7.01 -23.46
N TYR A 113 -8.00 -7.35 -22.91
CA TYR A 113 -6.85 -6.44 -22.84
C TYR A 113 -6.19 -6.32 -24.22
N LEU A 114 -6.09 -7.43 -24.96
CA LEU A 114 -5.67 -7.42 -26.36
C LEU A 114 -6.54 -6.48 -27.20
N LYS A 115 -7.87 -6.60 -27.11
CA LYS A 115 -8.82 -5.71 -27.80
C LYS A 115 -8.68 -4.26 -27.34
N SER A 116 -8.49 -4.00 -26.04
CA SER A 116 -8.21 -2.63 -25.54
C SER A 116 -6.94 -2.05 -26.18
N ASN A 117 -5.86 -2.84 -26.24
CA ASN A 117 -4.60 -2.43 -26.87
C ASN A 117 -4.74 -2.20 -28.38
N LEU A 118 -5.37 -3.12 -29.11
CA LEU A 118 -5.62 -2.96 -30.54
C LEU A 118 -6.49 -1.74 -30.84
N ARG A 119 -7.53 -1.46 -30.04
CA ARG A 119 -8.32 -0.24 -30.20
C ARG A 119 -7.48 1.00 -29.94
N PHE A 120 -6.69 1.02 -28.88
CA PHE A 120 -5.86 2.18 -28.51
C PHE A 120 -4.92 2.62 -29.64
N VAL A 121 -4.25 1.65 -30.28
CA VAL A 121 -3.33 1.94 -31.40
C VAL A 121 -4.06 2.26 -32.70
N ASN A 122 -5.18 1.59 -33.00
CA ASN A 122 -5.92 1.85 -34.23
C ASN A 122 -6.69 3.18 -34.19
N ASP A 123 -7.16 3.62 -33.01
CA ASP A 123 -7.71 4.97 -32.84
C ASP A 123 -6.67 6.05 -33.18
N TYR A 124 -5.40 5.80 -32.85
CA TYR A 124 -4.29 6.66 -33.28
C TYR A 124 -4.03 6.57 -34.79
N PHE A 125 -4.05 5.38 -35.40
CA PHE A 125 -3.92 5.28 -36.87
C PHE A 125 -5.05 5.98 -37.62
N ILE A 126 -6.29 5.96 -37.11
CA ILE A 126 -7.41 6.74 -37.65
C ILE A 126 -7.07 8.23 -37.63
N ARG A 127 -6.56 8.76 -36.51
CA ARG A 127 -6.13 10.15 -36.38
C ARG A 127 -4.98 10.51 -37.33
N CYS A 128 -4.04 9.60 -37.55
CA CYS A 128 -2.91 9.80 -38.46
C CYS A 128 -3.29 9.76 -39.94
N HIS A 129 -4.38 9.09 -40.31
CA HIS A 129 -4.87 9.03 -41.70
C HIS A 129 -5.85 10.17 -41.96
N THR A 130 -5.31 11.35 -42.24
CA THR A 130 -6.02 12.63 -42.33
C THR A 130 -6.71 12.85 -43.69
N ALA A 131 -6.25 12.17 -44.74
CA ALA A 131 -6.88 12.15 -46.05
C ALA A 131 -6.54 10.82 -46.77
N PRO A 132 -7.28 10.41 -47.82
CA PRO A 132 -7.10 9.09 -48.45
C PRO A 132 -5.68 8.74 -48.93
N ASN A 133 -4.85 9.74 -49.22
CA ASN A 133 -3.45 9.58 -49.65
C ASN A 133 -2.49 10.38 -48.74
N GLU A 134 -2.83 10.55 -47.47
CA GLU A 134 -2.02 11.26 -46.48
C GLU A 134 -2.01 10.49 -45.16
N LEU A 135 -0.81 10.12 -44.70
CA LEU A 135 -0.62 9.37 -43.46
C LEU A 135 0.54 9.95 -42.65
N TYR A 136 0.26 10.39 -41.43
CA TYR A 136 1.30 10.71 -40.45
C TYR A 136 1.97 9.41 -39.98
N GLY A 137 3.27 9.33 -40.20
CA GLY A 137 4.09 8.13 -39.97
C GLY A 137 4.99 8.21 -38.75
N GLN A 138 5.19 9.41 -38.21
CA GLN A 138 6.06 9.62 -37.07
C GLN A 138 5.66 10.87 -36.27
N VAL A 139 5.72 10.77 -34.94
CA VAL A 139 5.65 11.95 -34.06
C VAL A 139 6.79 11.90 -33.04
N GLY A 140 7.54 13.01 -32.95
CA GLY A 140 8.81 13.08 -32.23
C GLY A 140 10.00 12.96 -33.19
N ASN A 141 11.10 13.64 -32.88
CA ASN A 141 12.35 13.54 -33.63
C ASN A 141 13.34 12.68 -32.84
N GLY A 142 13.87 11.63 -33.46
CA GLY A 142 14.71 10.64 -32.79
C GLY A 142 15.94 11.24 -32.13
N GLY A 143 16.63 12.18 -32.78
CA GLY A 143 17.82 12.81 -32.21
C GLY A 143 17.51 13.59 -30.93
N THR A 144 16.48 14.44 -30.96
CA THR A 144 16.09 15.26 -29.80
C THR A 144 15.47 14.45 -28.67
N ASP A 145 14.70 13.41 -29.00
CA ASP A 145 14.11 12.49 -28.03
C ASP A 145 15.21 11.69 -27.32
N HIS A 146 16.15 11.15 -28.11
CA HIS A 146 17.19 10.27 -27.60
C HIS A 146 18.26 11.00 -26.79
N ALA A 147 18.40 12.32 -26.99
CA ALA A 147 19.29 13.18 -26.21
C ALA A 147 18.82 13.43 -24.77
N TRP A 148 17.59 13.01 -24.41
CA TRP A 148 17.03 13.18 -23.07
C TRP A 148 16.61 11.84 -22.46
N TRP A 149 16.80 11.70 -21.14
CA TRP A 149 16.51 10.49 -20.36
C TRP A 149 15.67 10.80 -19.11
N GLY A 150 14.35 10.88 -19.27
CA GLY A 150 13.39 11.03 -18.17
C GLY A 150 12.02 10.45 -18.54
N SER A 151 11.00 10.66 -17.73
CA SER A 151 9.67 10.06 -17.95
C SER A 151 8.82 10.79 -18.99
N ALA A 152 8.02 10.04 -19.76
CA ALA A 152 7.19 10.57 -20.86
C ALA A 152 6.27 11.74 -20.45
N GLU A 153 5.74 11.71 -19.23
CA GLU A 153 4.76 12.65 -18.68
C GLU A 153 5.30 14.09 -18.60
N VAL A 154 6.62 14.26 -18.60
CA VAL A 154 7.27 15.56 -18.38
C VAL A 154 8.22 15.95 -19.52
N MET A 155 8.09 15.33 -20.69
CA MET A 155 8.85 15.73 -21.89
C MET A 155 8.76 17.24 -22.15
N ALA A 156 9.92 17.86 -22.38
CA ALA A 156 10.03 19.29 -22.60
C ALA A 156 10.52 19.66 -24.02
N MET A 157 11.02 18.69 -24.80
CA MET A 157 11.46 18.91 -26.17
C MET A 157 10.27 19.05 -27.14
N SER A 158 10.53 19.67 -28.29
CA SER A 158 9.56 19.67 -29.40
C SER A 158 9.38 18.26 -29.96
N ARG A 159 8.16 17.94 -30.38
CA ARG A 159 7.79 16.62 -30.91
C ARG A 159 7.14 16.78 -32.30
N PRO A 160 7.93 17.03 -33.36
CA PRO A 160 7.41 17.30 -34.70
C PRO A 160 6.67 16.10 -35.28
N ALA A 161 5.64 16.37 -36.09
CA ALA A 161 4.88 15.37 -36.82
C ALA A 161 5.36 15.25 -38.27
N TYR A 162 5.63 14.02 -38.72
CA TYR A 162 6.06 13.72 -40.09
C TYR A 162 5.05 12.82 -40.79
N LYS A 163 4.84 13.07 -42.09
CA LYS A 163 3.87 12.35 -42.91
C LYS A 163 4.47 11.84 -44.21
N ILE A 164 3.75 10.91 -44.82
CA ILE A 164 3.87 10.53 -46.22
C ILE A 164 2.62 10.98 -46.98
N ASP A 165 2.80 11.31 -48.25
CA ASP A 165 1.73 11.74 -49.16
C ASP A 165 2.04 11.34 -50.61
N GLN A 166 1.25 11.82 -51.57
CA GLN A 166 1.41 11.50 -53.00
C GLN A 166 2.77 11.95 -53.58
N THR A 167 3.37 13.01 -53.03
CA THR A 167 4.65 13.57 -53.49
C THR A 167 5.85 13.02 -52.73
N HIS A 168 5.61 12.60 -51.48
CA HIS A 168 6.57 11.94 -50.61
C HIS A 168 6.00 10.58 -50.16
N PRO A 169 5.97 9.57 -51.05
CA PRO A 169 5.28 8.31 -50.79
C PRO A 169 5.99 7.43 -49.75
N GLY A 170 5.27 6.45 -49.22
CA GLY A 170 5.77 5.43 -48.31
C GLY A 170 4.88 4.19 -48.33
N SER A 171 5.03 3.38 -49.37
CA SER A 171 4.21 2.20 -49.62
C SER A 171 4.34 1.12 -48.56
N ASP A 172 5.53 0.99 -47.98
CA ASP A 172 5.81 0.13 -46.84
C ASP A 172 4.98 0.57 -45.63
N LEU A 173 5.16 1.80 -45.14
CA LEU A 173 4.42 2.33 -43.99
C LEU A 173 2.90 2.30 -44.20
N ALA A 174 2.42 2.77 -45.37
CA ALA A 174 0.99 2.79 -45.67
C ALA A 174 0.43 1.37 -45.83
N GLY A 175 1.17 0.45 -46.46
CA GLY A 175 0.80 -0.95 -46.64
C GLY A 175 0.73 -1.72 -45.32
N GLU A 176 1.70 -1.50 -44.41
CA GLU A 176 1.67 -2.12 -43.08
C GLU A 176 0.56 -1.54 -42.21
N THR A 177 0.32 -0.22 -42.25
CA THR A 177 -0.80 0.39 -41.52
C THR A 177 -2.15 -0.13 -42.06
N ALA A 178 -2.28 -0.32 -43.37
CA ALA A 178 -3.44 -0.97 -43.96
C ALA A 178 -3.60 -2.42 -43.47
N ALA A 179 -2.51 -3.19 -43.41
CA ALA A 179 -2.53 -4.55 -42.86
C ALA A 179 -3.00 -4.58 -41.39
N ALA A 180 -2.49 -3.67 -40.57
CA ALA A 180 -2.85 -3.55 -39.16
C ALA A 180 -4.35 -3.28 -38.98
N MET A 181 -4.89 -2.30 -39.71
CA MET A 181 -6.30 -1.93 -39.63
C MET A 181 -7.21 -3.02 -40.22
N ALA A 182 -6.80 -3.66 -41.32
CA ALA A 182 -7.54 -4.79 -41.89
C ALA A 182 -7.58 -5.99 -40.93
N ALA A 183 -6.44 -6.37 -40.34
CA ALA A 183 -6.38 -7.45 -39.36
C ALA A 183 -7.20 -7.13 -38.10
N ALA A 184 -7.06 -5.92 -37.55
CA ALA A 184 -7.86 -5.48 -36.40
C ALA A 184 -9.37 -5.46 -36.71
N SER A 185 -9.77 -5.09 -37.93
CA SER A 185 -11.18 -5.13 -38.33
C SER A 185 -11.80 -6.53 -38.18
N ILE A 186 -11.03 -7.60 -38.41
CA ILE A 186 -11.48 -8.98 -38.22
C ILE A 186 -11.74 -9.25 -36.73
N VAL A 187 -10.84 -8.81 -35.86
CA VAL A 187 -10.93 -9.00 -34.40
C VAL A 187 -12.15 -8.30 -33.80
N PHE A 188 -12.51 -7.13 -34.33
CA PHE A 188 -13.66 -6.34 -33.86
C PHE A 188 -14.97 -6.65 -34.57
N LYS A 189 -14.97 -7.45 -35.65
CA LYS A 189 -16.13 -7.66 -36.52
C LYS A 189 -17.40 -8.06 -35.78
N THR A 190 -17.29 -8.88 -34.74
CA THR A 190 -18.44 -9.36 -33.94
C THR A 190 -18.82 -8.41 -32.82
N ASP A 191 -17.83 -7.80 -32.16
CA ASP A 191 -18.03 -7.04 -30.92
C ASP A 191 -18.40 -5.57 -31.20
N ASP A 192 -17.85 -5.02 -32.29
CA ASP A 192 -18.09 -3.64 -32.73
C ASP A 192 -18.00 -3.57 -34.26
N PRO A 193 -19.08 -3.98 -34.96
CA PRO A 193 -19.11 -4.02 -36.43
C PRO A 193 -18.97 -2.63 -37.07
N THR A 194 -19.41 -1.56 -36.39
CA THR A 194 -19.24 -0.18 -36.88
C THR A 194 -17.78 0.22 -36.88
N TYR A 195 -17.06 -0.02 -35.77
CA TYR A 195 -15.63 0.25 -35.73
C TYR A 195 -14.85 -0.64 -36.69
N SER A 196 -15.20 -1.92 -36.80
CA SER A 196 -14.64 -2.84 -37.80
C SER A 196 -14.77 -2.27 -39.23
N ALA A 197 -15.93 -1.76 -39.61
CA ALA A 197 -16.15 -1.14 -40.91
C ALA A 197 -15.32 0.14 -41.11
N THR A 198 -15.18 0.97 -40.07
CA THR A 198 -14.31 2.16 -40.09
C THR A 198 -12.85 1.76 -40.34
N LEU A 199 -12.33 0.78 -39.60
CA LEU A 199 -10.96 0.29 -39.79
C LEU A 199 -10.74 -0.23 -41.20
N LEU A 200 -11.68 -1.01 -41.72
CA LEU A 200 -11.59 -1.57 -43.06
C LEU A 200 -11.62 -0.48 -44.15
N SER A 201 -12.41 0.57 -43.97
CA SER A 201 -12.42 1.72 -44.88
C SER A 201 -11.07 2.43 -44.94
N HIS A 202 -10.46 2.71 -43.78
CA HIS A 202 -9.12 3.27 -43.72
C HIS A 202 -8.08 2.33 -44.33
N ALA A 203 -8.15 1.03 -44.04
CA ALA A 203 -7.23 0.03 -44.58
C ALA A 203 -7.24 -0.01 -46.12
N ILE A 204 -8.43 0.01 -46.74
CA ILE A 204 -8.56 0.01 -48.20
C ILE A 204 -7.99 1.29 -48.81
N GLN A 205 -8.25 2.45 -48.20
CA GLN A 205 -7.71 3.73 -48.67
C GLN A 205 -6.18 3.76 -48.57
N LEU A 206 -5.62 3.40 -47.42
CA LEU A 206 -4.17 3.34 -47.20
C LEU A 206 -3.47 2.33 -48.11
N TYR A 207 -4.07 1.16 -48.34
CA TYR A 207 -3.51 0.21 -49.29
C TYR A 207 -3.52 0.77 -50.72
N ASN A 208 -4.61 1.40 -51.15
CA ASN A 208 -4.68 2.03 -52.46
C ASN A 208 -3.66 3.18 -52.59
N PHE A 209 -3.44 3.96 -51.53
CA PHE A 209 -2.38 4.97 -51.48
C PHE A 209 -1.01 4.32 -51.66
N ALA A 210 -0.70 3.29 -50.87
CA ALA A 210 0.55 2.53 -50.95
C ALA A 210 0.79 1.95 -52.35
N ASP A 211 -0.27 1.44 -52.99
CA ASP A 211 -0.22 0.76 -54.28
C ASP A 211 -0.11 1.75 -55.46
N ASN A 212 -0.76 2.90 -55.39
CA ASN A 212 -0.75 3.89 -56.47
C ASN A 212 0.49 4.81 -56.44
N TYR A 213 1.09 5.04 -55.28
CA TYR A 213 2.22 5.94 -55.11
C TYR A 213 3.39 5.19 -54.46
N ARG A 214 4.27 4.65 -55.30
CA ARG A 214 5.34 3.73 -54.88
C ARG A 214 6.56 4.46 -54.32
N GLY A 215 6.97 4.12 -53.10
CA GLY A 215 8.21 4.63 -52.51
C GLY A 215 8.49 4.06 -51.13
N LYS A 216 9.72 4.16 -50.65
CA LYS A 216 10.11 3.81 -49.28
C LYS A 216 9.78 4.96 -48.35
N TYR A 217 9.09 4.73 -47.24
CA TYR A 217 8.71 5.84 -46.34
C TYR A 217 9.94 6.51 -45.72
N SER A 218 11.02 5.77 -45.48
CA SER A 218 12.26 6.32 -44.89
C SER A 218 13.02 7.25 -45.84
N SER A 219 12.62 7.34 -47.12
CA SER A 219 13.08 8.38 -48.05
C SER A 219 12.25 9.67 -47.93
N SER A 220 11.04 9.58 -47.40
CA SER A 220 10.10 10.69 -47.22
C SER A 220 10.16 11.26 -45.80
N ILE A 221 10.22 10.39 -44.80
CA ILE A 221 10.46 10.70 -43.40
C ILE A 221 11.91 10.32 -43.09
N THR A 222 12.84 11.21 -43.43
CA THR A 222 14.27 10.92 -43.35
C THR A 222 14.79 10.75 -41.93
N ASP A 223 14.08 11.30 -40.92
CA ASP A 223 14.43 11.09 -39.51
C ASP A 223 14.34 9.60 -39.12
N ALA A 224 13.37 8.87 -39.68
CA ALA A 224 13.19 7.45 -39.41
C ALA A 224 14.33 6.57 -39.95
N ALA A 225 15.10 7.06 -40.94
CA ALA A 225 16.15 6.27 -41.58
C ALA A 225 17.30 5.89 -40.62
N GLY A 226 17.49 6.63 -39.53
CA GLY A 226 18.46 6.30 -38.49
C GLY A 226 18.01 5.19 -37.52
N TYR A 227 16.74 4.79 -37.59
CA TYR A 227 16.09 3.94 -36.59
C TYR A 227 15.37 2.75 -37.24
N TYR A 228 14.35 3.05 -38.05
CA TYR A 228 13.47 2.10 -38.72
C TYR A 228 13.52 2.28 -40.24
N GLN A 229 14.72 2.27 -40.80
CA GLN A 229 14.89 2.33 -42.25
C GLN A 229 14.18 1.15 -42.93
N SER A 230 13.51 1.44 -44.05
CA SER A 230 12.97 0.39 -44.92
C SER A 230 14.09 -0.29 -45.72
N PHE A 231 14.62 -1.40 -45.20
CA PHE A 231 15.70 -2.16 -45.82
C PHE A 231 15.15 -3.05 -46.94
N SER A 232 14.13 -3.87 -46.64
CA SER A 232 13.45 -4.77 -47.58
C SER A 232 12.80 -4.05 -48.77
N GLY A 233 12.35 -2.82 -48.57
CA GLY A 233 11.55 -2.07 -49.53
C GLY A 233 10.07 -2.10 -49.14
N TYR A 234 9.18 -2.26 -50.13
CA TYR A 234 7.72 -2.23 -49.92
C TYR A 234 6.97 -3.38 -50.59
N ASN A 235 7.67 -4.26 -51.32
CA ASN A 235 6.99 -5.30 -52.10
C ASN A 235 6.33 -6.33 -51.18
N ASP A 236 6.97 -6.63 -50.05
CA ASP A 236 6.43 -7.50 -49.03
C ASP A 236 5.21 -6.90 -48.33
N GLU A 237 5.18 -5.59 -48.02
CA GLU A 237 3.98 -4.92 -47.47
C GLU A 237 2.81 -4.92 -48.45
N LEU A 238 3.07 -4.81 -49.75
CA LEU A 238 2.02 -4.87 -50.76
C LEU A 238 1.38 -6.26 -50.87
N VAL A 239 2.18 -7.32 -50.73
CA VAL A 239 1.66 -8.69 -50.64
C VAL A 239 0.92 -8.88 -49.31
N TRP A 240 1.54 -8.47 -48.21
CA TRP A 240 1.05 -8.58 -46.84
C TRP A 240 -0.29 -7.88 -46.64
N GLY A 241 -0.38 -6.60 -47.00
CA GLY A 241 -1.61 -5.80 -46.91
C GLY A 241 -2.74 -6.37 -47.77
N ALA A 242 -2.45 -6.87 -48.97
CA ALA A 242 -3.45 -7.52 -49.82
C ALA A 242 -3.96 -8.83 -49.21
N ILE A 243 -3.10 -9.63 -48.59
CA ILE A 243 -3.52 -10.83 -47.86
C ILE A 243 -4.47 -10.46 -46.72
N TRP A 244 -4.14 -9.45 -45.92
CA TRP A 244 -4.99 -9.05 -44.80
C TRP A 244 -6.32 -8.45 -45.24
N LEU A 245 -6.34 -7.65 -46.32
CA LEU A 245 -7.57 -7.17 -46.93
C LEU A 245 -8.43 -8.32 -47.47
N TYR A 246 -7.83 -9.33 -48.11
CA TYR A 246 -8.54 -10.55 -48.51
C TYR A 246 -9.16 -11.25 -47.30
N ARG A 247 -8.39 -11.45 -46.22
CA ARG A 247 -8.89 -12.08 -45.00
C ARG A 247 -10.03 -11.31 -44.34
N ALA A 248 -10.00 -9.97 -44.41
CA ALA A 248 -11.04 -9.13 -43.83
C ALA A 248 -12.33 -9.07 -44.65
N THR A 249 -12.20 -9.01 -45.98
CA THR A 249 -13.30 -8.78 -46.93
C THR A 249 -13.88 -10.06 -47.52
N GLY A 250 -13.06 -11.09 -47.73
CA GLY A 250 -13.37 -12.26 -48.55
C GLY A 250 -13.32 -12.01 -50.06
N ASP A 251 -12.92 -10.81 -50.51
CA ASP A 251 -12.88 -10.47 -51.94
C ASP A 251 -11.64 -11.07 -52.62
N ALA A 252 -11.87 -11.99 -53.55
CA ALA A 252 -10.84 -12.71 -54.29
C ALA A 252 -9.91 -11.80 -55.10
N ALA A 253 -10.31 -10.56 -55.43
CA ALA A 253 -9.45 -9.60 -56.10
C ALA A 253 -8.21 -9.25 -55.25
N TRP A 254 -8.35 -9.17 -53.93
CA TRP A 254 -7.22 -8.95 -53.02
C TRP A 254 -6.26 -10.14 -52.98
N LEU A 255 -6.79 -11.36 -52.98
CA LEU A 255 -5.95 -12.57 -53.06
C LEU A 255 -5.17 -12.61 -54.38
N ALA A 256 -5.85 -12.37 -55.50
CA ALA A 256 -5.19 -12.31 -56.81
C ALA A 256 -4.10 -11.22 -56.86
N LYS A 257 -4.34 -10.07 -56.25
CA LYS A 257 -3.35 -8.99 -56.12
C LYS A 257 -2.13 -9.43 -55.27
N ALA A 258 -2.36 -10.07 -54.12
CA ALA A 258 -1.28 -10.61 -53.30
C ALA A 258 -0.41 -11.62 -54.07
N GLU A 259 -1.02 -12.57 -54.78
CA GLU A 259 -0.30 -13.55 -55.58
C GLU A 259 0.48 -12.90 -56.74
N SER A 260 -0.08 -11.85 -57.35
CA SER A 260 0.60 -11.10 -58.41
C SER A 260 1.85 -10.39 -57.90
N TYR A 261 1.80 -9.75 -56.73
CA TYR A 261 2.95 -9.05 -56.16
C TYR A 261 3.96 -9.98 -55.50
N TYR A 262 3.57 -11.21 -55.17
CA TYR A 262 4.49 -12.22 -54.62
C TYR A 262 5.73 -12.44 -55.51
N ALA A 263 5.57 -12.33 -56.83
CA ALA A 263 6.68 -12.44 -57.77
C ALA A 263 7.79 -11.40 -57.51
N ASN A 264 7.45 -10.23 -56.97
CA ASN A 264 8.35 -9.12 -56.68
C ASN A 264 9.06 -9.23 -55.33
N LEU A 265 8.73 -10.24 -54.51
CA LEU A 265 9.44 -10.48 -53.25
C LEU A 265 10.92 -10.76 -53.51
N SER A 266 11.77 -10.32 -52.59
CA SER A 266 13.22 -10.46 -52.67
C SER A 266 13.65 -11.93 -52.79
N SER A 267 14.75 -12.13 -53.50
CA SER A 267 15.42 -13.42 -53.62
C SER A 267 16.75 -13.37 -52.89
N GLU A 268 17.26 -14.53 -52.47
CA GLU A 268 18.61 -14.64 -51.91
C GLU A 268 19.63 -14.04 -52.90
N PRO A 269 20.71 -13.42 -52.41
CA PRO A 269 21.74 -12.83 -53.27
C PRO A 269 22.23 -13.82 -54.33
N GLN A 270 22.29 -13.35 -55.59
CA GLN A 270 22.74 -14.15 -56.75
C GLN A 270 21.92 -15.43 -57.00
N SER A 271 20.65 -15.44 -56.59
CA SER A 271 19.74 -16.57 -56.73
C SER A 271 18.35 -16.15 -57.22
N THR A 272 17.61 -17.09 -57.79
CA THR A 272 16.16 -16.95 -58.08
C THR A 272 15.28 -17.46 -56.93
N ILE A 273 15.89 -18.03 -55.89
CA ILE A 273 15.21 -18.58 -54.73
C ILE A 273 14.79 -17.42 -53.82
N LYS A 274 13.51 -17.38 -53.43
CA LYS A 274 12.98 -16.39 -52.49
C LYS A 274 13.75 -16.39 -51.17
N SER A 275 13.98 -15.21 -50.62
CA SER A 275 14.76 -15.00 -49.39
C SER A 275 14.25 -15.91 -48.26
N TYR A 276 15.15 -16.66 -47.63
CA TYR A 276 14.80 -17.67 -46.62
C TYR A 276 15.68 -17.61 -45.36
N LYS A 277 16.80 -16.86 -45.39
CA LYS A 277 17.80 -16.84 -44.31
C LYS A 277 17.62 -15.76 -43.24
N TRP A 278 16.77 -14.76 -43.48
CA TRP A 278 16.36 -13.79 -42.46
C TRP A 278 15.11 -14.31 -41.71
N GLY A 279 14.27 -13.42 -41.17
CA GLY A 279 13.01 -13.80 -40.55
C GLY A 279 11.99 -12.66 -40.53
N LEU A 280 10.75 -13.00 -40.18
CA LEU A 280 9.64 -12.04 -40.05
C LEU A 280 9.96 -10.99 -38.99
N ALA A 281 9.88 -9.72 -39.37
CA ALA A 281 10.03 -8.58 -38.47
C ALA A 281 9.30 -7.35 -39.01
N TRP A 282 9.45 -6.23 -38.31
CA TRP A 282 8.86 -4.95 -38.69
C TRP A 282 9.33 -4.42 -40.04
N ASP A 283 10.40 -4.95 -40.63
CA ASP A 283 10.91 -4.56 -41.96
C ASP A 283 10.48 -5.56 -43.03
N ASP A 284 10.77 -6.86 -42.90
CA ASP A 284 10.47 -7.87 -43.94
C ASP A 284 9.32 -8.81 -43.55
N LYS A 285 8.21 -8.76 -44.31
CA LYS A 285 7.03 -9.63 -44.14
C LYS A 285 6.96 -10.78 -45.14
N SER A 286 7.96 -10.94 -46.01
CA SER A 286 7.99 -12.01 -47.03
C SER A 286 7.70 -13.38 -46.39
N TYR A 287 8.35 -13.67 -45.26
CA TYR A 287 8.20 -14.91 -44.49
C TYR A 287 6.76 -15.15 -44.00
N GLY A 288 6.08 -14.09 -43.56
CA GLY A 288 4.68 -14.13 -43.18
C GLY A 288 3.78 -14.37 -44.39
N CYS A 289 4.07 -13.71 -45.51
CA CYS A 289 3.38 -13.91 -46.79
C CYS A 289 3.48 -15.36 -47.28
N TYR A 290 4.65 -16.00 -47.15
CA TYR A 290 4.83 -17.42 -47.50
C TYR A 290 3.86 -18.30 -46.70
N ALA A 291 3.86 -18.15 -45.37
CA ALA A 291 3.04 -18.97 -44.48
C ALA A 291 1.54 -18.72 -44.68
N LEU A 292 1.13 -17.46 -44.82
CA LEU A 292 -0.27 -17.08 -45.04
C LEU A 292 -0.78 -17.62 -46.37
N LEU A 293 -0.09 -17.36 -47.49
CA LEU A 293 -0.52 -17.83 -48.80
C LEU A 293 -0.48 -19.35 -48.93
N ALA A 294 0.51 -20.01 -48.30
CA ALA A 294 0.55 -21.47 -48.24
C ALA A 294 -0.70 -22.05 -47.56
N LYS A 295 -1.17 -21.45 -46.47
CA LYS A 295 -2.38 -21.90 -45.77
C LYS A 295 -3.68 -21.51 -46.51
N LEU A 296 -3.72 -20.33 -47.12
CA LEU A 296 -4.90 -19.83 -47.84
C LEU A 296 -5.14 -20.54 -49.17
N THR A 297 -4.07 -20.93 -49.88
CA THR A 297 -4.18 -21.43 -51.26
C THR A 297 -3.76 -22.90 -51.42
N GLY A 298 -2.93 -23.41 -50.51
CA GLY A 298 -2.34 -24.74 -50.62
C GLY A 298 -1.32 -24.92 -51.75
N LYS A 299 -0.99 -23.86 -52.50
CA LYS A 299 -0.08 -23.94 -53.66
C LYS A 299 1.34 -24.35 -53.23
N ALA A 300 1.97 -25.19 -54.05
CA ALA A 300 3.28 -25.79 -53.76
C ALA A 300 4.39 -24.74 -53.56
N GLN A 301 4.44 -23.71 -54.41
CA GLN A 301 5.45 -22.65 -54.34
C GLN A 301 5.54 -22.02 -52.94
N TYR A 302 4.40 -21.62 -52.36
CA TYR A 302 4.38 -20.96 -51.06
C TYR A 302 4.78 -21.92 -49.93
N LYS A 303 4.38 -23.20 -50.04
CA LYS A 303 4.80 -24.26 -49.11
C LYS A 303 6.31 -24.50 -49.18
N GLU A 304 6.87 -24.55 -50.38
CA GLU A 304 8.32 -24.70 -50.57
C GLU A 304 9.09 -23.52 -50.00
N ASP A 305 8.61 -22.29 -50.19
CA ASP A 305 9.27 -21.09 -49.68
C ASP A 305 9.25 -21.01 -48.14
N ILE A 306 8.09 -21.24 -47.50
CA ILE A 306 8.02 -21.25 -46.02
C ILE A 306 8.79 -22.42 -45.42
N GLU A 307 8.72 -23.62 -46.02
CA GLU A 307 9.47 -24.77 -45.50
C GLU A 307 10.96 -24.60 -45.67
N ARG A 308 11.43 -23.97 -46.74
CA ARG A 308 12.86 -23.64 -46.90
C ARG A 308 13.35 -22.71 -45.80
N HIS A 309 12.55 -21.70 -45.47
CA HIS A 309 12.83 -20.79 -44.35
C HIS A 309 12.85 -21.56 -43.02
N LEU A 310 11.79 -22.30 -42.70
CA LEU A 310 11.70 -23.03 -41.43
C LEU A 310 12.78 -24.13 -41.31
N ASP A 311 13.09 -24.83 -42.40
CA ASP A 311 14.16 -25.83 -42.44
C ASP A 311 15.52 -25.19 -42.15
N TYR A 312 15.85 -24.03 -42.76
CA TYR A 312 17.05 -23.26 -42.45
C TYR A 312 17.16 -22.88 -40.96
N TRP A 313 16.03 -22.53 -40.34
CA TRP A 313 15.97 -22.18 -38.92
C TRP A 313 16.00 -23.39 -37.98
N THR A 314 15.71 -24.61 -38.45
CA THR A 314 15.72 -25.83 -37.62
C THR A 314 17.00 -26.64 -37.73
N ASP A 315 17.14 -27.45 -38.78
CA ASP A 315 18.17 -28.45 -39.02
C ASP A 315 19.04 -28.10 -40.24
N GLY A 316 18.65 -27.07 -40.98
CA GLY A 316 19.34 -26.52 -42.13
C GLY A 316 18.64 -26.86 -43.45
N TYR A 317 18.95 -26.06 -44.47
CA TYR A 317 18.57 -26.28 -45.86
C TYR A 317 19.82 -26.18 -46.74
N ASN A 318 20.06 -27.17 -47.59
CA ASN A 318 21.22 -27.24 -48.48
C ASN A 318 22.58 -26.98 -47.79
N GLY A 319 22.79 -27.59 -46.62
CA GLY A 319 24.04 -27.49 -45.86
C GLY A 319 24.23 -26.15 -45.14
N GLN A 320 23.25 -25.25 -45.19
CA GLN A 320 23.26 -23.97 -44.46
C GLN A 320 22.20 -23.99 -43.38
N ARG A 321 22.51 -23.39 -42.24
CA ARG A 321 21.64 -23.34 -41.06
C ARG A 321 21.85 -22.03 -40.33
N ILE A 322 20.81 -21.54 -39.64
CA ILE A 322 20.95 -20.43 -38.71
C ILE A 322 21.96 -20.76 -37.61
N THR A 323 22.65 -19.76 -37.09
CA THR A 323 23.51 -19.92 -35.92
C THR A 323 22.67 -20.31 -34.71
N TYR A 324 23.18 -21.25 -33.91
CA TYR A 324 22.60 -21.59 -32.62
C TYR A 324 23.61 -21.31 -31.51
N THR A 325 23.16 -20.67 -30.43
CA THR A 325 23.96 -20.56 -29.21
C THR A 325 24.17 -21.94 -28.60
N PRO A 326 25.20 -22.14 -27.75
CA PRO A 326 25.37 -23.37 -26.98
C PRO A 326 24.11 -23.81 -26.20
N GLY A 327 23.35 -22.84 -25.69
CA GLY A 327 22.09 -23.03 -24.97
C GLY A 327 20.88 -23.33 -25.86
N GLY A 328 21.03 -23.24 -27.19
CA GLY A 328 20.02 -23.64 -28.15
C GLY A 328 19.04 -22.53 -28.58
N LEU A 329 19.40 -21.26 -28.39
CA LEU A 329 18.72 -20.12 -29.03
C LEU A 329 19.14 -20.05 -30.50
N ALA A 330 18.16 -19.92 -31.41
CA ALA A 330 18.43 -19.57 -32.81
C ALA A 330 18.78 -18.09 -32.90
N PHE A 331 20.04 -17.80 -33.21
CA PHE A 331 20.62 -16.46 -33.17
C PHE A 331 20.79 -15.91 -34.58
N LEU A 332 19.96 -14.93 -34.95
CA LEU A 332 20.00 -14.28 -36.26
C LEU A 332 20.91 -13.06 -36.27
N ASP A 333 20.72 -12.17 -35.32
CA ASP A 333 21.37 -10.87 -35.25
C ASP A 333 21.55 -10.44 -33.80
N VAL A 334 22.48 -9.51 -33.56
CA VAL A 334 22.72 -8.95 -32.23
C VAL A 334 21.55 -8.11 -31.73
N TRP A 335 20.81 -7.46 -32.62
CA TRP A 335 19.64 -6.64 -32.27
C TRP A 335 18.40 -7.51 -32.15
N GLY A 336 17.90 -7.71 -30.93
CA GLY A 336 16.65 -8.42 -30.72
C GLY A 336 16.71 -9.89 -31.13
N ALA A 337 17.77 -10.60 -30.73
CA ALA A 337 17.95 -12.02 -31.00
C ALA A 337 16.71 -12.85 -30.61
N LEU A 338 16.12 -12.57 -29.44
CA LEU A 338 14.90 -13.24 -28.98
C LEU A 338 13.69 -12.87 -29.83
N ARG A 339 13.54 -11.59 -30.24
CA ARG A 339 12.45 -11.16 -31.14
C ARG A 339 12.43 -11.98 -32.42
N TYR A 340 13.58 -12.17 -33.06
CA TYR A 340 13.65 -12.93 -34.31
C TYR A 340 13.33 -14.41 -34.10
N ALA A 341 13.94 -15.05 -33.09
CA ALA A 341 13.68 -16.46 -32.78
C ALA A 341 12.19 -16.70 -32.49
N ILE A 342 11.55 -15.78 -31.77
CA ILE A 342 10.13 -15.86 -31.41
C ILE A 342 9.21 -15.59 -32.61
N ASN A 343 9.51 -14.61 -33.47
CA ASN A 343 8.71 -14.36 -34.67
C ASN A 343 8.76 -15.56 -35.63
N THR A 344 9.93 -16.18 -35.81
CA THR A 344 10.04 -17.42 -36.60
C THR A 344 9.31 -18.58 -35.92
N SER A 345 9.32 -18.64 -34.60
CA SER A 345 8.57 -19.64 -33.81
C SER A 345 7.05 -19.48 -33.93
N PHE A 346 6.56 -18.25 -34.03
CA PHE A 346 5.17 -17.95 -34.33
C PHE A 346 4.78 -18.53 -35.71
N LEU A 347 5.58 -18.28 -36.76
CA LEU A 347 5.34 -18.83 -38.09
C LEU A 347 5.40 -20.36 -38.13
N ALA A 348 6.42 -20.93 -37.48
CA ALA A 348 6.59 -22.37 -37.33
C ALA A 348 5.34 -23.03 -36.73
N THR A 349 4.77 -22.40 -35.70
CA THR A 349 3.56 -22.87 -35.03
C THR A 349 2.31 -22.68 -35.89
N TYR A 350 2.20 -21.54 -36.61
CA TYR A 350 1.07 -21.26 -37.50
C TYR A 350 0.98 -22.22 -38.68
N TYR A 351 2.13 -22.62 -39.22
CA TYR A 351 2.26 -23.46 -40.42
C TYR A 351 2.23 -24.97 -40.12
N LYS A 352 2.53 -25.40 -38.88
CA LYS A 352 2.79 -26.80 -38.53
C LYS A 352 1.75 -27.81 -39.07
N ASP A 353 0.47 -27.46 -39.04
CA ASP A 353 -0.63 -28.37 -39.37
C ASP A 353 -0.85 -28.53 -40.89
N VAL A 354 -0.25 -27.64 -41.70
CA VAL A 354 -0.37 -27.66 -43.17
C VAL A 354 0.96 -27.94 -43.88
N ALA A 355 2.01 -28.22 -43.11
CA ALA A 355 3.30 -28.68 -43.60
C ALA A 355 3.16 -29.91 -44.50
N THR A 356 4.06 -30.04 -45.48
CA THR A 356 4.03 -31.13 -46.47
C THR A 356 4.14 -32.52 -45.84
N THR A 357 4.70 -32.63 -44.64
CA THR A 357 4.72 -33.86 -43.85
C THR A 357 4.46 -33.59 -42.37
N THR A 358 3.85 -34.55 -41.68
CA THR A 358 3.66 -34.51 -40.22
C THR A 358 4.99 -34.40 -39.47
N ALA A 359 6.07 -34.99 -40.00
CA ALA A 359 7.40 -34.91 -39.41
C ALA A 359 7.93 -33.46 -39.44
N LYS A 360 7.77 -32.74 -40.56
CA LYS A 360 8.10 -31.32 -40.66
C LYS A 360 7.25 -30.49 -39.68
N GLY A 361 5.93 -30.70 -39.66
CA GLY A 361 5.05 -30.01 -38.72
C GLY A 361 5.48 -30.18 -37.26
N THR A 362 5.83 -31.42 -36.86
CA THR A 362 6.33 -31.72 -35.52
C THR A 362 7.68 -31.04 -35.24
N LYS A 363 8.60 -31.06 -36.20
CA LYS A 363 9.91 -30.39 -36.11
C LYS A 363 9.75 -28.88 -35.87
N TYR A 364 8.92 -28.22 -36.67
CA TYR A 364 8.68 -26.77 -36.57
C TYR A 364 8.04 -26.39 -35.23
N TYR A 365 7.05 -27.17 -34.77
CA TYR A 365 6.43 -26.91 -33.46
C TYR A 365 7.39 -27.13 -32.29
N ASN A 366 8.24 -28.16 -32.33
CA ASN A 366 9.25 -28.40 -31.31
C ASN A 366 10.31 -27.29 -31.26
N PHE A 367 10.71 -26.76 -32.42
CA PHE A 367 11.55 -25.57 -32.51
C PHE A 367 10.88 -24.40 -31.78
N ALA A 368 9.60 -24.11 -32.09
CA ALA A 368 8.89 -23.00 -31.49
C ALA A 368 8.79 -23.11 -29.97
N LEU A 369 8.45 -24.30 -29.47
CA LEU A 369 8.40 -24.57 -28.03
C LEU A 369 9.76 -24.36 -27.36
N ARG A 370 10.85 -24.80 -28.01
CA ARG A 370 12.21 -24.63 -27.48
C ARG A 370 12.59 -23.16 -27.38
N GLN A 371 12.34 -22.35 -28.41
CA GLN A 371 12.69 -20.93 -28.41
C GLN A 371 11.87 -20.14 -27.38
N MET A 372 10.55 -20.40 -27.28
CA MET A 372 9.74 -19.78 -26.22
C MET A 372 10.24 -20.17 -24.84
N ASN A 373 10.48 -21.45 -24.59
CA ASN A 373 10.96 -21.89 -23.29
C ASN A 373 12.35 -21.34 -22.97
N TYR A 374 13.22 -21.15 -23.97
CA TYR A 374 14.49 -20.43 -23.80
C TYR A 374 14.26 -19.01 -23.27
N ALA A 375 13.36 -18.24 -23.89
CA ALA A 375 13.02 -16.88 -23.46
C ALA A 375 12.44 -16.83 -22.04
N LEU A 376 11.68 -17.85 -21.64
CA LEU A 376 11.01 -17.92 -20.34
C LEU A 376 11.86 -18.51 -19.20
N GLY A 377 12.98 -19.18 -19.50
CA GLY A 377 13.90 -19.67 -18.46
C GLY A 377 14.77 -20.88 -18.80
N SER A 378 14.47 -21.64 -19.85
CA SER A 378 15.20 -22.85 -20.25
C SER A 378 16.47 -22.55 -21.06
N ASN A 379 17.36 -21.78 -20.45
CA ASN A 379 18.67 -21.38 -20.98
C ASN A 379 19.79 -21.68 -19.97
N PRO A 380 21.08 -21.61 -20.36
CA PRO A 380 22.20 -21.89 -19.47
C PRO A 380 22.25 -21.03 -18.21
N GLY A 381 21.68 -19.81 -18.27
CA GLY A 381 21.56 -18.91 -17.11
C GLY A 381 20.40 -19.24 -16.16
N ASN A 382 19.56 -20.24 -16.50
CA ASN A 382 18.33 -20.60 -15.79
C ASN A 382 17.48 -19.38 -15.43
N ARG A 383 17.36 -18.42 -16.36
CA ARG A 383 16.71 -17.14 -16.10
C ARG A 383 15.74 -16.71 -17.19
N SER A 384 14.69 -16.01 -16.79
CA SER A 384 13.76 -15.37 -17.71
C SER A 384 14.42 -14.19 -18.42
N PHE A 385 14.01 -13.93 -19.65
CA PHE A 385 14.29 -12.72 -20.42
C PHE A 385 13.06 -11.80 -20.53
N VAL A 386 12.02 -12.06 -19.72
CA VAL A 386 10.79 -11.29 -19.68
C VAL A 386 10.72 -10.54 -18.36
N CYS A 387 10.70 -9.21 -18.42
CA CYS A 387 10.68 -8.34 -17.24
C CYS A 387 9.54 -8.71 -16.29
N GLY A 388 9.88 -8.90 -15.01
CA GLY A 388 8.94 -9.24 -13.94
C GLY A 388 8.27 -10.62 -14.06
N PHE A 389 8.78 -11.55 -14.88
CA PHE A 389 8.24 -12.92 -15.02
C PHE A 389 9.32 -13.98 -14.76
N GLY A 390 8.95 -15.10 -14.11
CA GLY A 390 9.83 -16.26 -13.96
C GLY A 390 11.04 -16.03 -13.03
N ASN A 391 12.06 -16.86 -13.17
CA ASN A 391 13.25 -16.82 -12.33
C ASN A 391 14.26 -15.77 -12.83
N ASN A 392 14.81 -14.93 -11.93
CA ASN A 392 15.86 -13.95 -12.23
C ASN A 392 15.63 -13.10 -13.51
N PRO A 393 14.46 -12.47 -13.68
CA PRO A 393 14.15 -11.67 -14.87
C PRO A 393 15.02 -10.41 -14.97
N PRO A 394 15.07 -9.76 -16.15
CA PRO A 394 15.68 -8.45 -16.31
C PRO A 394 15.01 -7.40 -15.42
N THR A 395 15.82 -6.61 -14.74
CA THR A 395 15.40 -5.53 -13.82
C THR A 395 15.84 -4.16 -14.28
N LYS A 396 16.74 -4.07 -15.27
CA LYS A 396 17.26 -2.81 -15.82
C LYS A 396 17.06 -2.73 -17.33
N PRO A 397 15.82 -2.91 -17.85
CA PRO A 397 15.57 -2.69 -19.27
C PRO A 397 15.96 -1.26 -19.66
N HIS A 398 16.46 -1.09 -20.89
CA HIS A 398 16.73 0.22 -21.48
C HIS A 398 15.39 0.91 -21.75
N HIS A 399 14.79 1.51 -20.72
CA HIS A 399 13.48 2.12 -20.83
C HIS A 399 13.35 3.35 -19.92
N ARG A 400 13.11 4.51 -20.53
CA ARG A 400 13.08 5.83 -19.89
C ARG A 400 12.08 5.93 -18.73
N THR A 401 10.80 5.74 -19.02
CA THR A 401 9.75 5.94 -18.01
C THR A 401 9.82 4.90 -16.90
N ALA A 402 10.03 3.61 -17.22
CA ALA A 402 10.26 2.56 -16.24
C ALA A 402 11.48 2.82 -15.33
N HIS A 403 12.57 3.39 -15.85
CA HIS A 403 13.70 3.82 -15.03
C HIS A 403 13.27 4.84 -13.97
N GLY A 404 12.40 5.79 -14.33
CA GLY A 404 11.93 6.84 -13.44
C GLY A 404 13.04 7.81 -13.04
N CYS A 405 13.93 8.11 -14.00
CA CYS A 405 15.05 9.03 -13.83
C CYS A 405 14.55 10.45 -13.56
N TRP A 406 15.16 11.12 -12.59
CA TRP A 406 14.95 12.55 -12.37
C TRP A 406 16.16 13.39 -12.78
N SER A 407 17.30 12.76 -13.07
CA SER A 407 18.60 13.43 -13.27
C SER A 407 19.01 13.64 -14.72
N ASN A 408 18.17 13.25 -15.69
CA ASN A 408 18.51 13.23 -17.13
C ASN A 408 19.83 12.49 -17.40
N ASN A 409 20.01 11.35 -16.74
CA ASN A 409 21.21 10.56 -16.86
C ASN A 409 20.88 9.08 -16.72
N LEU A 410 21.07 8.34 -17.81
CA LEU A 410 20.81 6.91 -17.89
C LEU A 410 21.57 6.09 -16.83
N ASN A 411 22.78 6.54 -16.46
CA ASN A 411 23.62 5.94 -15.43
C ASN A 411 23.58 6.72 -14.10
N GLY A 412 22.84 7.82 -14.05
CA GLY A 412 22.70 8.68 -12.88
C GLY A 412 21.63 8.17 -11.91
N PRO A 413 21.32 8.95 -10.87
CA PRO A 413 20.31 8.55 -9.91
C PRO A 413 18.90 8.53 -10.55
N PRO A 414 18.07 7.53 -10.21
CA PRO A 414 18.39 6.40 -9.34
C PRO A 414 19.19 5.31 -10.07
N THR A 415 20.13 4.63 -9.40
CA THR A 415 20.82 3.48 -10.02
C THR A 415 19.87 2.31 -10.32
N ALA A 416 18.79 2.18 -9.56
CA ALA A 416 17.77 1.15 -9.75
C ALA A 416 16.62 1.65 -10.64
N THR A 417 16.06 0.76 -11.45
CA THR A 417 14.78 1.00 -12.12
C THR A 417 13.68 1.10 -11.07
N ARG A 418 12.85 2.16 -11.12
CA ARG A 418 11.80 2.38 -10.11
C ARG A 418 10.52 1.61 -10.37
N HIS A 419 10.27 1.23 -11.61
CA HIS A 419 9.06 0.51 -12.01
C HIS A 419 9.39 -0.85 -12.61
N THR A 420 8.52 -1.82 -12.34
CA THR A 420 8.63 -3.11 -13.03
C THR A 420 7.87 -3.05 -14.35
N LEU A 421 8.61 -3.07 -15.46
CA LEU A 421 8.05 -3.10 -16.82
C LEU A 421 7.53 -4.50 -17.17
N TYR A 422 6.50 -4.97 -16.47
CA TYR A 422 5.99 -6.34 -16.59
C TYR A 422 5.72 -6.74 -18.04
N GLY A 423 6.27 -7.89 -18.43
CA GLY A 423 5.97 -8.54 -19.70
C GLY A 423 6.83 -8.12 -20.87
N ALA A 424 7.67 -7.09 -20.73
CA ALA A 424 8.61 -6.69 -21.77
C ALA A 424 9.64 -7.80 -22.02
N LEU A 425 9.73 -8.26 -23.27
CA LEU A 425 10.79 -9.16 -23.74
C LEU A 425 12.01 -8.32 -24.08
N VAL A 426 13.15 -8.58 -23.41
CA VAL A 426 14.40 -7.89 -23.76
C VAL A 426 15.01 -8.46 -25.04
N GLY A 427 15.94 -7.74 -25.66
CA GLY A 427 16.62 -8.19 -26.89
C GLY A 427 17.25 -9.57 -26.78
N GLY A 428 17.78 -9.91 -25.60
CA GLY A 428 18.29 -11.24 -25.28
C GLY A 428 19.81 -11.32 -25.24
N PRO A 429 20.37 -12.54 -25.12
CA PRO A 429 21.81 -12.75 -24.99
C PRO A 429 22.56 -12.58 -26.32
N GLY A 430 23.89 -12.58 -26.24
CA GLY A 430 24.79 -12.76 -27.38
C GLY A 430 24.72 -14.17 -27.98
N ASN A 431 25.53 -14.41 -29.01
CA ASN A 431 25.57 -15.71 -29.72
C ASN A 431 26.18 -16.87 -28.91
N ASP A 432 26.63 -16.59 -27.69
CA ASP A 432 27.27 -17.48 -26.72
C ASP A 432 26.43 -17.65 -25.43
N ASP A 433 25.17 -17.22 -25.45
CA ASP A 433 24.25 -17.15 -24.29
C ASP A 433 24.65 -16.12 -23.22
N ALA A 434 25.69 -15.31 -23.43
CA ALA A 434 26.10 -14.29 -22.49
C ALA A 434 25.09 -13.13 -22.46
N TYR A 435 24.68 -12.73 -21.27
CA TYR A 435 23.77 -11.62 -21.06
C TYR A 435 24.07 -10.92 -19.74
N THR A 436 24.06 -9.58 -19.76
CA THR A 436 24.23 -8.75 -18.56
C THR A 436 23.09 -7.77 -18.45
N ASP A 437 22.42 -7.73 -17.29
CA ASP A 437 21.30 -6.85 -17.01
C ASP A 437 21.78 -5.42 -16.68
N VAL A 438 22.15 -4.68 -17.73
CA VAL A 438 22.68 -3.31 -17.66
C VAL A 438 21.84 -2.41 -18.56
N ARG A 439 21.32 -1.31 -17.98
CA ARG A 439 20.44 -0.36 -18.67
C ARG A 439 21.07 0.26 -19.91
N SER A 440 22.37 0.57 -19.86
CA SER A 440 23.09 1.16 -21.00
C SER A 440 23.37 0.18 -22.12
N ASN A 441 23.11 -1.12 -21.93
CA ASN A 441 23.26 -2.13 -22.96
C ASN A 441 21.97 -2.22 -23.80
N TYR A 442 21.76 -1.26 -24.68
CA TYR A 442 20.61 -1.20 -25.60
C TYR A 442 20.62 -2.34 -26.64
N VAL A 443 21.68 -3.17 -26.73
CA VAL A 443 21.63 -4.39 -27.55
C VAL A 443 20.84 -5.49 -26.84
N ASN A 444 21.27 -5.82 -25.61
CA ASN A 444 20.69 -6.95 -24.87
C ASN A 444 19.45 -6.58 -24.06
N ASN A 445 19.35 -5.33 -23.60
CA ASN A 445 18.35 -4.85 -22.64
C ASN A 445 17.31 -3.89 -23.23
N GLU A 446 17.35 -3.60 -24.53
CA GLU A 446 16.24 -2.90 -25.20
C GLU A 446 14.97 -3.74 -25.14
N VAL A 447 13.85 -3.04 -25.11
CA VAL A 447 12.49 -3.58 -25.15
C VAL A 447 11.71 -2.78 -26.18
N ALA A 448 10.85 -3.41 -26.97
CA ALA A 448 10.11 -2.72 -28.02
C ALA A 448 8.75 -3.36 -28.29
N CYS A 449 7.84 -2.57 -28.86
CA CYS A 449 6.52 -3.05 -29.27
C CYS A 449 6.60 -4.27 -30.19
N ASP A 450 7.55 -4.29 -31.14
CA ASP A 450 7.70 -5.38 -32.11
C ASP A 450 8.32 -6.64 -31.47
N TYR A 451 9.13 -6.49 -30.42
CA TYR A 451 9.72 -7.61 -29.67
C TYR A 451 8.63 -8.47 -29.02
N ASN A 452 7.58 -7.82 -28.53
CA ASN A 452 6.47 -8.48 -27.86
C ASN A 452 5.36 -8.98 -28.81
N ALA A 453 5.41 -8.63 -30.09
CA ALA A 453 4.28 -8.80 -31.00
C ALA A 453 4.03 -10.28 -31.34
N GLY A 454 4.99 -10.94 -32.02
CA GLY A 454 4.94 -12.38 -32.28
C GLY A 454 4.97 -13.21 -30.98
N PHE A 455 5.64 -12.70 -29.95
CA PHE A 455 5.71 -13.29 -28.62
C PHE A 455 4.33 -13.49 -27.99
N SER A 456 3.49 -12.46 -28.03
CA SER A 456 2.13 -12.50 -27.49
C SER A 456 1.26 -13.55 -28.18
N GLY A 457 1.30 -13.60 -29.52
CA GLY A 457 0.54 -14.57 -30.30
C GLY A 457 0.99 -16.01 -30.03
N LEU A 458 2.30 -16.25 -29.97
CA LEU A 458 2.85 -17.57 -29.68
C LEU A 458 2.53 -18.01 -28.25
N LEU A 459 2.61 -17.12 -27.27
CA LEU A 459 2.15 -17.40 -25.90
C LEU A 459 0.68 -17.82 -25.87
N SER A 460 -0.20 -17.13 -26.61
CA SER A 460 -1.60 -17.53 -26.72
C SER A 460 -1.73 -18.96 -27.24
N LYS A 461 -1.00 -19.32 -28.30
CA LYS A 461 -1.06 -20.71 -28.78
C LYS A 461 -0.56 -21.72 -27.75
N LEU A 462 0.46 -21.39 -26.97
CA LEU A 462 0.96 -22.27 -25.92
C LEU A 462 0.03 -22.35 -24.70
N VAL A 463 -0.74 -21.30 -24.41
CA VAL A 463 -1.84 -21.38 -23.43
C VAL A 463 -2.93 -22.32 -23.94
N GLU A 464 -3.27 -22.28 -25.22
CA GLU A 464 -4.23 -23.22 -25.81
C GLU A 464 -3.74 -24.68 -25.72
N ASP A 465 -2.46 -24.91 -26.00
CA ASP A 465 -1.89 -26.27 -26.05
C ASP A 465 -1.53 -26.83 -24.66
N TYR A 466 -1.10 -25.98 -23.71
CA TYR A 466 -0.58 -26.41 -22.39
C TYR A 466 -1.26 -25.78 -21.17
N GLY A 467 -2.16 -24.80 -21.37
CA GLY A 467 -2.83 -24.10 -20.28
C GLY A 467 -1.93 -23.10 -19.53
N GLY A 468 -2.21 -22.94 -18.24
CA GLY A 468 -1.64 -21.90 -17.39
C GLY A 468 -2.75 -21.11 -16.69
N THR A 469 -2.41 -20.39 -15.62
CA THR A 469 -3.38 -19.57 -14.88
C THR A 469 -2.82 -18.16 -14.74
N PRO A 470 -3.50 -17.11 -15.25
CA PRO A 470 -3.07 -15.73 -15.01
C PRO A 470 -3.15 -15.40 -13.52
N LEU A 471 -2.41 -14.39 -13.08
CA LEU A 471 -2.46 -13.90 -11.70
C LEU A 471 -3.79 -13.18 -11.45
N ALA A 472 -4.47 -13.53 -10.35
CA ALA A 472 -5.78 -12.97 -10.02
C ALA A 472 -5.74 -11.47 -9.69
N ASN A 473 -4.69 -11.03 -8.98
CA ASN A 473 -4.53 -9.66 -8.49
C ASN A 473 -3.39 -8.95 -9.24
N PHE A 474 -3.52 -8.86 -10.57
CA PHE A 474 -2.51 -8.23 -11.42
C PHE A 474 -3.11 -7.11 -12.29
N PRO A 475 -2.42 -5.96 -12.41
CA PRO A 475 -1.13 -5.63 -11.79
C PRO A 475 -1.24 -5.35 -10.28
N VAL A 476 -0.12 -5.50 -9.57
CA VAL A 476 -0.01 -5.01 -8.18
C VAL A 476 0.38 -3.55 -8.25
N ALA A 477 -0.39 -2.67 -7.61
CA ALA A 477 -0.06 -1.26 -7.53
C ALA A 477 1.28 -1.08 -6.80
N GLU A 478 2.21 -0.36 -7.42
CA GLU A 478 3.49 -0.03 -6.81
C GLU A 478 3.29 1.02 -5.70
N THR A 479 4.06 0.91 -4.62
CA THR A 479 4.05 1.88 -3.52
C THR A 479 5.00 3.03 -3.85
N PRO A 480 4.51 4.27 -3.99
CA PRO A 480 5.38 5.42 -4.23
C PRO A 480 6.36 5.63 -3.07
N SER A 481 7.62 5.94 -3.40
CA SER A 481 8.64 6.25 -2.39
C SER A 481 9.61 7.30 -2.91
N GLY A 482 10.01 8.23 -2.03
CA GLY A 482 11.03 9.23 -2.34
C GLY A 482 10.66 10.15 -3.50
N GLU A 483 9.38 10.50 -3.65
CA GLU A 483 8.92 11.39 -4.73
C GLU A 483 9.26 12.86 -4.47
N PHE A 484 9.00 13.32 -3.25
CA PHE A 484 9.34 14.67 -2.80
C PHE A 484 10.15 14.55 -1.53
N LEU A 485 11.22 15.34 -1.43
CA LEU A 485 12.06 15.38 -0.23
C LEU A 485 12.68 16.76 -0.04
N ILE A 486 13.13 17.02 1.19
CA ILE A 486 13.91 18.19 1.56
C ILE A 486 15.29 17.73 1.98
N GLU A 487 16.31 18.34 1.38
CA GLU A 487 17.66 18.33 1.94
C GLU A 487 17.95 19.72 2.52
N ALA A 488 18.59 19.80 3.68
CA ALA A 488 18.94 21.09 4.26
C ALA A 488 20.26 21.04 5.03
N ARG A 489 20.80 22.23 5.28
CA ARG A 489 21.94 22.49 6.18
C ARG A 489 21.83 23.87 6.79
N LEU A 490 22.55 24.10 7.87
CA LEU A 490 22.83 25.45 8.36
C LEU A 490 23.84 26.12 7.43
N ASN A 491 23.43 27.18 6.75
CA ASN A 491 24.28 27.99 5.88
C ASN A 491 25.08 29.02 6.69
N GLY A 492 24.53 29.46 7.81
CA GLY A 492 25.22 30.29 8.78
C GLY A 492 24.41 30.44 10.06
N SER A 493 25.08 30.62 11.19
CA SER A 493 24.45 30.88 12.48
C SER A 493 25.28 31.91 13.25
N GLY A 494 24.60 32.72 14.06
CA GLY A 494 25.25 33.66 14.97
C GLY A 494 24.39 33.91 16.20
N ASN A 495 24.85 34.84 17.05
CA ASN A 495 24.20 35.15 18.32
C ASN A 495 22.80 35.77 18.19
N THR A 496 22.37 36.13 16.98
CA THR A 496 21.08 36.79 16.73
C THR A 496 20.37 36.26 15.47
N TYR A 497 20.87 35.18 14.85
CA TYR A 497 20.29 34.65 13.62
C TYR A 497 20.64 33.19 13.35
N THR A 498 19.77 32.56 12.57
CA THR A 498 20.03 31.30 11.86
C THR A 498 19.69 31.47 10.40
N GLU A 499 20.52 30.89 9.53
CA GLU A 499 20.31 30.82 8.10
C GLU A 499 20.35 29.37 7.64
N TRP A 500 19.28 28.93 7.00
CA TRP A 500 19.14 27.59 6.42
C TRP A 500 19.38 27.66 4.92
N SER A 501 20.09 26.67 4.37
CA SER A 501 20.07 26.33 2.94
C SER A 501 19.16 25.13 2.79
N VAL A 502 18.05 25.30 2.06
CA VAL A 502 16.98 24.30 1.90
C VAL A 502 16.83 23.96 0.43
N TRP A 503 16.99 22.68 0.10
CA TRP A 503 16.83 22.12 -1.23
C TRP A 503 15.53 21.35 -1.33
N VAL A 504 14.59 21.86 -2.13
CA VAL A 504 13.38 21.13 -2.51
C VAL A 504 13.71 20.23 -3.69
N ASN A 505 13.38 18.94 -3.56
CA ASN A 505 13.62 17.94 -4.59
C ASN A 505 12.28 17.37 -5.09
N ASN A 506 12.11 17.29 -6.42
CA ASN A 506 11.02 16.59 -7.11
C ASN A 506 11.61 15.42 -7.92
N HIS A 507 11.48 14.24 -7.35
CA HIS A 507 11.82 12.95 -7.94
C HIS A 507 10.55 12.14 -8.18
N THR A 508 9.44 12.76 -8.57
CA THR A 508 8.17 12.04 -8.79
C THR A 508 8.30 10.98 -9.89
N ALA A 509 7.61 9.84 -9.70
CA ALA A 509 7.56 8.75 -10.66
C ALA A 509 6.27 7.92 -10.62
N TRP A 510 5.33 8.22 -9.71
CA TRP A 510 4.02 7.55 -9.64
C TRP A 510 2.83 8.50 -9.78
N PRO A 511 2.61 9.09 -10.96
CA PRO A 511 3.51 9.20 -12.10
C PRO A 511 4.48 10.39 -11.92
N SER A 512 5.49 10.50 -12.79
CA SER A 512 6.30 11.73 -12.89
C SER A 512 5.42 12.92 -13.23
N ARG A 513 5.63 14.05 -12.54
CA ARG A 513 4.78 15.23 -12.68
C ARG A 513 5.51 16.54 -12.38
N ILE A 514 5.08 17.58 -13.08
CA ILE A 514 5.47 18.97 -12.80
C ILE A 514 4.40 19.56 -11.88
N ALA A 515 4.77 19.85 -10.64
CA ALA A 515 3.86 20.51 -9.71
C ALA A 515 3.75 22.02 -9.99
N SER A 516 2.60 22.61 -9.66
CA SER A 516 2.33 24.02 -9.94
C SER A 516 2.90 24.96 -8.88
N LYS A 517 3.06 24.46 -7.64
CA LYS A 517 3.54 25.23 -6.49
C LYS A 517 4.33 24.35 -5.53
N HIS A 518 5.48 24.85 -5.08
CA HIS A 518 6.28 24.26 -4.01
C HIS A 518 6.45 25.28 -2.89
N ALA A 519 6.20 24.85 -1.65
CA ALA A 519 6.40 25.67 -0.47
C ALA A 519 6.93 24.83 0.70
N PHE A 520 7.83 25.37 1.52
CA PHE A 520 8.24 24.73 2.76
C PHE A 520 8.06 25.67 3.93
N ARG A 521 8.10 25.14 5.15
CA ARG A 521 7.98 25.94 6.38
C ARG A 521 9.18 25.71 7.28
N LEU A 522 9.72 26.81 7.81
CA LEU A 522 10.74 26.80 8.85
C LEU A 522 10.10 27.18 10.17
N PHE A 523 10.17 26.28 11.15
CA PHE A 523 9.61 26.43 12.49
C PHE A 523 10.72 26.76 13.49
N ILE A 524 10.51 27.83 14.26
CA ILE A 524 11.40 28.30 15.32
C ILE A 524 10.63 28.46 16.64
N ASP A 525 11.32 28.29 17.75
CA ASP A 525 10.82 28.61 19.09
C ASP A 525 11.38 29.99 19.47
N ILE A 526 10.51 30.93 19.85
CA ILE A 526 10.93 32.31 20.17
C ILE A 526 10.83 32.62 21.67
N SER A 527 10.70 31.61 22.53
CA SER A 527 10.52 31.78 23.98
C SER A 527 11.63 32.61 24.64
N GLU A 528 12.88 32.44 24.21
CA GLU A 528 14.02 33.23 24.69
C GLU A 528 13.97 34.69 24.24
N GLY A 529 13.52 34.96 23.01
CA GLY A 529 13.33 36.31 22.50
C GLY A 529 12.18 37.04 23.21
N LEU A 530 11.07 36.34 23.47
CA LEU A 530 9.95 36.86 24.27
C LEU A 530 10.40 37.21 25.69
N THR A 531 11.22 36.35 26.31
CA THR A 531 11.81 36.59 27.64
C THR A 531 12.72 37.82 27.64
N ALA A 532 13.44 38.04 26.54
CA ALA A 532 14.29 39.21 26.33
C ALA A 532 13.52 40.49 25.90
N GLY A 533 12.18 40.43 25.82
CA GLY A 533 11.32 41.59 25.52
C GLY A 533 11.04 41.84 24.03
N TYR A 534 11.43 40.92 23.14
CA TYR A 534 11.11 40.99 21.72
C TYR A 534 9.71 40.44 21.44
N THR A 535 9.19 40.75 20.26
CA THR A 535 7.90 40.24 19.77
C THR A 535 8.10 39.49 18.45
N PRO A 536 7.13 38.69 17.95
CA PRO A 536 7.24 38.07 16.63
C PRO A 536 7.52 39.06 15.48
N ALA A 537 7.12 40.33 15.63
CA ALA A 537 7.38 41.40 14.66
C ALA A 537 8.83 41.92 14.71
N SER A 538 9.56 41.66 15.79
CA SER A 538 10.97 42.05 15.94
C SER A 538 11.92 41.17 15.10
N TYR A 539 11.47 39.98 14.70
CA TYR A 539 12.23 39.05 13.88
C TYR A 539 12.14 39.49 12.41
N VAL A 540 13.26 39.48 11.69
CA VAL A 540 13.31 39.78 10.26
C VAL A 540 13.58 38.47 9.51
N VAL A 541 12.65 38.11 8.62
CA VAL A 541 12.86 37.03 7.65
C VAL A 541 13.44 37.64 6.38
N SER A 542 14.50 37.05 5.84
CA SER A 542 15.11 37.47 4.59
C SER A 542 15.59 36.27 3.79
N SER A 543 15.56 36.39 2.46
CA SER A 543 16.24 35.47 1.55
C SER A 543 17.29 36.22 0.77
N ASN A 544 18.39 35.55 0.45
CA ASN A 544 19.32 36.04 -0.57
C ASN A 544 18.97 35.54 -1.99
N ASN A 545 17.92 34.72 -2.11
CA ASN A 545 17.43 34.20 -3.38
C ASN A 545 16.13 34.92 -3.78
N ALA A 546 16.13 35.54 -4.97
CA ALA A 546 14.95 36.19 -5.54
C ALA A 546 13.89 35.19 -6.07
N ASP A 547 14.20 33.89 -6.10
CA ASP A 547 13.35 32.82 -6.61
C ASP A 547 12.19 32.45 -5.66
N VAL A 548 12.15 33.02 -4.46
CA VAL A 548 11.13 32.71 -3.44
C VAL A 548 10.44 33.97 -2.91
N THR A 549 9.21 33.77 -2.45
CA THR A 549 8.53 34.68 -1.53
C THR A 549 8.44 34.02 -0.17
N PHE A 550 8.37 34.83 0.90
CA PHE A 550 8.27 34.31 2.25
C PHE A 550 7.37 35.20 3.12
N THR A 551 6.79 34.60 4.15
CA THR A 551 5.96 35.34 5.09
C THR A 551 6.78 35.87 6.26
N GLN A 552 6.34 36.97 6.86
CA GLN A 552 6.71 37.28 8.24
C GLN A 552 6.33 36.10 9.17
N LEU A 553 6.95 36.00 10.36
CA LEU A 553 6.63 34.95 11.33
C LEU A 553 5.14 34.88 11.64
N LYS A 554 4.56 33.70 11.44
CA LYS A 554 3.18 33.35 11.77
C LYS A 554 3.15 32.42 12.99
N PRO A 555 2.19 32.58 13.91
CA PRO A 555 2.05 31.67 15.03
C PRO A 555 1.67 30.27 14.54
N TRP A 556 2.41 29.26 14.99
CA TRP A 556 2.02 27.85 14.88
C TRP A 556 1.34 27.38 16.17
N ASP A 557 2.01 27.60 17.29
CA ASP A 557 1.49 27.40 18.64
C ASP A 557 2.04 28.48 19.57
N SER A 558 1.22 29.49 19.85
CA SER A 558 1.61 30.60 20.71
C SER A 558 1.81 30.18 22.18
N ILE A 559 1.24 29.06 22.64
CA ILE A 559 1.39 28.55 24.01
C ILE A 559 2.80 27.99 24.18
N GLN A 560 3.29 27.26 23.17
CA GLN A 560 4.64 26.72 23.14
C GLN A 560 5.66 27.67 22.50
N HIS A 561 5.24 28.89 22.17
CA HIS A 561 6.08 29.90 21.52
C HIS A 561 6.67 29.46 20.16
N ILE A 562 5.99 28.56 19.45
CA ILE A 562 6.41 28.05 18.14
C ILE A 562 5.80 28.93 17.04
N TYR A 563 6.66 29.46 16.18
CA TYR A 563 6.31 30.28 15.03
C TYR A 563 6.94 29.71 13.76
N TYR A 564 6.47 30.14 12.61
CA TYR A 564 7.03 29.71 11.33
C TYR A 564 7.03 30.81 10.27
N THR A 565 7.95 30.69 9.32
CA THR A 565 7.83 31.36 8.01
C THR A 565 7.51 30.33 6.94
N GLU A 566 6.55 30.64 6.07
CA GLU A 566 6.29 29.86 4.87
C GLU A 566 7.06 30.46 3.70
N VAL A 567 7.84 29.63 3.02
CA VAL A 567 8.69 30.01 1.90
C VAL A 567 8.14 29.32 0.66
N THR A 568 7.73 30.09 -0.33
CA THR A 568 7.10 29.60 -1.56
C THR A 568 7.97 29.96 -2.75
N PHE A 569 8.31 28.96 -3.57
CA PHE A 569 9.00 29.21 -4.84
C PHE A 569 8.06 29.95 -5.81
N ASN A 570 8.61 30.94 -6.51
CA ASN A 570 7.89 31.67 -7.54
C ASN A 570 7.37 30.70 -8.61
N THR A 571 6.17 30.94 -9.14
CA THR A 571 5.49 30.03 -10.07
C THR A 571 6.22 29.84 -11.41
N SER A 572 7.17 30.72 -11.75
CA SER A 572 8.07 30.55 -12.91
C SER A 572 9.15 29.49 -12.69
N ILE A 573 9.44 29.13 -11.45
CA ILE A 573 10.44 28.13 -11.08
C ILE A 573 9.81 26.74 -11.11
N LYS A 574 10.13 25.97 -12.15
CA LYS A 574 9.70 24.59 -12.28
C LYS A 574 10.71 23.67 -11.59
N ILE A 575 10.28 22.95 -10.56
CA ILE A 575 11.03 21.86 -9.94
C ILE A 575 10.40 20.55 -10.39
N TRP A 576 11.09 19.78 -11.23
CA TRP A 576 10.52 18.63 -11.93
C TRP A 576 11.57 17.58 -12.31
N PRO A 577 11.22 16.30 -12.46
CA PRO A 577 12.18 15.21 -12.67
C PRO A 577 12.71 15.17 -14.12
N GLY A 578 13.38 16.25 -14.54
CA GLY A 578 13.81 16.49 -15.92
C GLY A 578 15.32 16.61 -16.12
N GLY A 579 16.11 16.57 -15.04
CA GLY A 579 17.55 16.83 -15.03
C GLY A 579 18.08 17.14 -13.64
N GLN A 580 19.40 17.05 -13.45
CA GLN A 580 20.02 17.25 -12.14
C GLN A 580 19.76 18.65 -11.54
N GLY A 581 19.70 19.69 -12.39
CA GLY A 581 19.39 21.05 -11.96
C GLY A 581 17.89 21.32 -11.89
N GLU A 582 17.11 20.65 -12.73
CA GLU A 582 15.67 20.80 -12.88
C GLU A 582 14.91 20.10 -11.75
N SER A 583 15.42 18.98 -11.26
CA SER A 583 14.81 18.16 -10.21
C SER A 583 14.94 18.74 -8.81
N ARG A 584 15.75 19.78 -8.63
CA ARG A 584 15.96 20.37 -7.30
C ARG A 584 16.24 21.85 -7.35
N LYS A 585 15.82 22.57 -6.31
CA LYS A 585 16.07 24.00 -6.20
C LYS A 585 16.39 24.40 -4.77
N GLU A 586 17.44 25.20 -4.62
CA GLU A 586 17.86 25.77 -3.35
C GLU A 586 17.12 27.08 -3.04
N SER A 587 16.76 27.26 -1.77
CA SER A 587 16.46 28.56 -1.17
C SER A 587 17.28 28.73 0.10
N GLN A 588 17.93 29.88 0.28
CA GLN A 588 18.57 30.23 1.54
C GLN A 588 17.70 31.26 2.27
N ILE A 589 17.35 30.95 3.51
CA ILE A 589 16.44 31.74 4.33
C ILE A 589 17.11 32.03 5.65
N ARG A 590 17.16 33.30 6.02
CA ARG A 590 17.64 33.77 7.32
C ARG A 590 16.47 34.30 8.12
N ILE A 591 16.41 33.90 9.38
CA ILE A 591 15.59 34.56 10.40
C ILE A 591 16.56 35.17 11.41
N ARG A 592 16.36 36.45 11.71
CA ARG A 592 17.23 37.18 12.65
C ARG A 592 16.47 38.14 13.55
N LEU A 593 17.05 38.48 14.68
CA LEU A 593 16.70 39.65 15.48
C LEU A 593 17.46 40.92 15.01
N PRO A 594 17.17 42.12 15.57
CA PRO A 594 17.99 43.31 15.36
C PRO A 594 19.47 43.06 15.69
N TYR A 595 20.38 43.80 15.05
CA TYR A 595 21.83 43.54 15.19
C TYR A 595 22.34 43.82 16.62
N GLU A 596 21.66 44.71 17.32
CA GLU A 596 21.88 45.13 18.70
C GLU A 596 21.25 44.18 19.75
N ALA A 597 20.57 43.11 19.32
CA ALA A 597 19.94 42.18 20.24
C ALA A 597 20.97 41.41 21.08
N ASN A 598 20.62 41.14 22.35
CA ASN A 598 21.47 40.36 23.25
C ASN A 598 21.61 38.92 22.72
N ALA A 599 22.81 38.34 22.84
CA ALA A 599 23.08 36.96 22.44
C ALA A 599 22.19 35.92 23.14
N THR A 600 21.63 36.23 24.31
CA THR A 600 20.70 35.34 25.02
C THR A 600 19.27 35.37 24.46
N ALA A 601 18.97 36.28 23.52
CA ALA A 601 17.65 36.42 22.90
C ALA A 601 17.44 35.52 21.67
N TRP A 602 18.43 34.70 21.31
CA TRP A 602 18.37 33.79 20.17
C TRP A 602 18.95 32.43 20.54
N ASN A 603 18.19 31.36 20.33
CA ASN A 603 18.66 30.00 20.52
C ASN A 603 18.26 29.11 19.34
N PRO A 604 19.20 28.67 18.48
CA PRO A 604 18.85 27.74 17.40
C PRO A 604 18.62 26.30 17.88
N GLY A 605 18.99 25.96 19.12
CA GLY A 605 18.98 24.59 19.63
C GLY A 605 17.59 24.03 19.97
N ASN A 606 16.60 24.89 20.19
CA ASN A 606 15.19 24.53 20.40
C ASN A 606 14.34 24.69 19.12
N ASP A 607 14.91 25.17 18.02
CA ASP A 607 14.19 25.32 16.76
C ASP A 607 13.91 23.96 16.11
N TRP A 608 12.64 23.65 15.88
CA TRP A 608 12.23 22.41 15.22
C TRP A 608 12.92 22.22 13.87
N SER A 609 12.95 23.25 13.03
CA SER A 609 13.56 23.16 11.70
C SER A 609 15.09 23.19 11.69
N SER A 610 15.73 23.39 12.85
CA SER A 610 17.18 23.22 13.04
C SER A 610 17.55 21.85 13.60
N LYS A 611 16.56 21.03 13.99
CA LYS A 611 16.79 19.73 14.58
C LYS A 611 17.68 18.87 13.68
N ASP A 612 18.76 18.36 14.28
CA ASP A 612 19.76 17.50 13.65
C ASP A 612 20.50 18.13 12.45
N LEU A 613 20.42 19.46 12.25
CA LEU A 613 21.14 20.18 11.21
C LEU A 613 22.50 20.72 11.68
N ASP A 614 23.45 20.70 10.76
CA ASP A 614 24.79 21.27 10.86
C ASP A 614 25.17 21.87 9.48
N GLY A 615 26.46 22.13 9.24
CA GLY A 615 26.94 22.66 7.94
C GLY A 615 26.90 21.67 6.76
N THR A 616 26.49 20.42 6.97
CA THR A 616 26.44 19.39 5.92
C THR A 616 25.02 19.22 5.38
N LEU A 617 24.89 19.23 4.05
CA LEU A 617 23.61 19.01 3.36
C LEU A 617 23.15 17.56 3.57
N LYS A 618 21.93 17.37 4.08
CA LYS A 618 21.33 16.05 4.33
C LYS A 618 19.82 16.11 4.25
N GLU A 619 19.21 14.98 3.90
CA GLU A 619 17.75 14.82 3.91
C GLU A 619 17.20 15.02 5.33
N VAL A 620 16.17 15.86 5.49
CA VAL A 620 15.56 16.15 6.80
C VAL A 620 14.04 16.20 6.77
N SER A 621 13.40 15.62 7.78
CA SER A 621 11.94 15.63 7.93
C SER A 621 11.40 16.74 8.82
N SER A 622 12.28 17.55 9.43
CA SER A 622 11.93 18.69 10.30
C SER A 622 11.55 19.97 9.54
N ILE A 623 11.69 19.96 8.21
CA ILE A 623 11.26 21.03 7.31
C ILE A 623 10.17 20.44 6.41
N PRO A 624 8.88 20.66 6.71
CA PRO A 624 7.81 20.10 5.92
C PRO A 624 7.67 20.81 4.56
N LEU A 625 7.52 20.01 3.51
CA LEU A 625 7.31 20.42 2.13
C LEU A 625 5.85 20.24 1.74
N TYR A 626 5.29 21.30 1.20
CA TYR A 626 3.95 21.40 0.67
C TYR A 626 4.03 21.55 -0.85
N VAL A 627 3.32 20.70 -1.56
CA VAL A 627 3.17 20.77 -3.01
C VAL A 627 1.69 20.96 -3.31
N ASP A 628 1.36 22.00 -4.07
CA ASP A 628 -0.02 22.39 -4.36
C ASP A 628 -0.91 22.50 -3.10
N ASN A 629 -0.30 23.01 -2.01
CA ASN A 629 -0.87 23.18 -0.67
C ASN A 629 -1.13 21.88 0.12
N VAL A 630 -0.64 20.72 -0.35
CA VAL A 630 -0.70 19.45 0.36
C VAL A 630 0.66 19.14 0.97
N LEU A 631 0.70 18.77 2.26
CA LEU A 631 1.93 18.27 2.89
C LEU A 631 2.33 16.95 2.22
N VAL A 632 3.44 16.95 1.50
CA VAL A 632 3.92 15.77 0.75
C VAL A 632 5.17 15.14 1.36
N TYR A 633 5.90 15.88 2.20
CA TYR A 633 7.10 15.39 2.86
C TYR A 633 7.40 16.13 4.17
N GLY A 634 8.06 15.44 5.10
CA GLY A 634 8.41 15.98 6.41
C GLY A 634 7.23 16.04 7.40
N SER A 635 7.47 16.68 8.54
CA SER A 635 6.55 16.74 9.67
C SER A 635 6.57 18.11 10.33
N THR A 636 5.45 18.47 10.95
CA THR A 636 5.29 19.73 11.70
C THR A 636 5.52 19.48 13.20
N PRO A 637 5.91 20.50 13.98
CA PRO A 637 5.86 20.42 15.44
C PRO A 637 4.44 20.07 15.91
N THR A 638 4.32 19.25 16.95
CA THR A 638 3.01 18.90 17.54
C THR A 638 2.51 20.05 18.41
N PRO A 639 1.37 20.69 18.10
CA PRO A 639 0.81 21.73 18.96
C PRO A 639 0.42 21.18 20.34
N ALA A 640 0.48 22.01 21.38
CA ALA A 640 -0.03 21.70 22.69
C ALA A 640 -1.54 21.38 22.63
N GLN A 641 -1.91 20.23 23.20
CA GLN A 641 -3.32 19.86 23.34
C GLN A 641 -3.97 20.73 24.42
N VAL A 642 -4.86 21.65 24.02
CA VAL A 642 -5.68 22.41 24.97
C VAL A 642 -6.78 21.48 25.51
N VAL A 643 -6.68 21.09 26.77
CA VAL A 643 -7.68 20.28 27.46
C VAL A 643 -8.66 21.24 28.14
N ARG A 644 -9.86 21.36 27.58
CA ARG A 644 -10.91 22.24 28.12
C ARG A 644 -11.49 21.70 29.42
N VAL A 645 -11.85 22.61 30.32
CA VAL A 645 -12.67 22.24 31.49
C VAL A 645 -13.99 21.66 31.01
N THR A 646 -14.43 20.57 31.65
CA THR A 646 -15.73 19.92 31.43
C THR A 646 -16.63 19.97 32.66
N GLY A 647 -16.10 20.40 33.82
CA GLY A 647 -16.89 20.59 35.04
C GLY A 647 -16.08 21.04 36.25
N VAL A 648 -16.78 21.39 37.33
CA VAL A 648 -16.21 21.66 38.65
C VAL A 648 -17.08 21.03 39.72
N SER A 649 -16.48 20.53 40.80
CA SER A 649 -17.19 20.05 42.00
C SER A 649 -16.69 20.79 43.25
N VAL A 650 -17.56 20.93 44.25
CA VAL A 650 -17.23 21.57 45.54
C VAL A 650 -17.43 20.58 46.68
N SER A 651 -16.46 20.50 47.59
CA SER A 651 -16.51 19.63 48.78
C SER A 651 -16.16 20.39 50.07
N PRO A 652 -16.85 20.13 51.20
CA PRO A 652 -18.06 19.30 51.30
C PRO A 652 -19.28 19.97 50.63
N ALA A 653 -20.24 19.18 50.15
CA ALA A 653 -21.46 19.68 49.50
C ALA A 653 -22.41 20.38 50.49
N THR A 654 -22.28 20.09 51.79
CA THR A 654 -22.99 20.80 52.87
C THR A 654 -22.10 20.91 54.11
N ALA A 655 -22.33 21.92 54.96
CA ALA A 655 -21.69 22.03 56.27
C ALA A 655 -22.63 22.69 57.29
N SER A 656 -22.49 22.32 58.57
CA SER A 656 -23.17 22.99 59.69
C SER A 656 -22.12 23.55 60.65
N LEU A 657 -22.27 24.81 61.03
CA LEU A 657 -21.29 25.57 61.80
C LEU A 657 -21.98 26.23 62.99
N ASP A 658 -21.35 26.30 64.16
CA ASP A 658 -21.84 27.21 65.17
C ASP A 658 -21.46 28.66 64.80
N ILE A 659 -22.20 29.63 65.34
CA ILE A 659 -21.87 31.05 65.14
C ILE A 659 -20.39 31.30 65.52
N ASN A 660 -19.66 32.02 64.66
CA ASN A 660 -18.22 32.30 64.71
C ASN A 660 -17.27 31.13 64.37
N LYS A 661 -17.77 30.03 63.81
CA LYS A 661 -16.93 28.96 63.25
C LYS A 661 -16.73 29.11 61.74
N THR A 662 -15.72 28.44 61.20
CA THR A 662 -15.35 28.49 59.79
C THR A 662 -15.36 27.10 59.16
N GLN A 663 -15.53 27.04 57.83
CA GLN A 663 -15.45 25.81 57.02
C GLN A 663 -14.64 26.08 55.75
N GLN A 664 -13.60 25.28 55.49
CA GLN A 664 -12.89 25.33 54.21
C GLN A 664 -13.64 24.50 53.15
N LEU A 665 -13.91 25.11 51.99
CA LEU A 665 -14.42 24.41 50.81
C LEU A 665 -13.28 24.19 49.81
N ALA A 666 -13.30 23.06 49.10
CA ALA A 666 -12.37 22.75 48.01
C ALA A 666 -13.14 22.65 46.69
N ALA A 667 -12.70 23.37 45.67
CA ALA A 667 -13.20 23.21 44.30
C ALA A 667 -12.24 22.32 43.51
N THR A 668 -12.76 21.31 42.80
CA THR A 668 -11.99 20.41 41.93
C THR A 668 -12.46 20.54 40.49
N VAL A 669 -11.57 20.96 39.60
CA VAL A 669 -11.85 21.16 38.16
C VAL A 669 -11.56 19.88 37.37
N ALA A 670 -12.48 19.50 36.48
CA ALA A 670 -12.39 18.34 35.63
C ALA A 670 -12.23 18.74 34.14
N PRO A 671 -11.49 17.95 33.33
CA PRO A 671 -10.61 16.86 33.76
C PRO A 671 -9.42 17.40 34.57
N SER A 672 -8.76 16.53 35.33
CA SER A 672 -7.64 16.93 36.20
C SER A 672 -6.42 17.46 35.45
N ASN A 673 -6.35 17.28 34.12
CA ASN A 673 -5.34 17.86 33.25
C ASN A 673 -5.86 19.05 32.43
N ALA A 674 -7.00 19.64 32.80
CA ALA A 674 -7.51 20.85 32.16
C ALA A 674 -6.46 21.97 32.18
N THR A 675 -6.32 22.67 31.05
CA THR A 675 -5.29 23.67 30.83
C THR A 675 -5.48 24.92 31.71
N ASN A 676 -6.73 25.31 32.02
CA ASN A 676 -7.06 26.40 32.94
C ASN A 676 -7.98 25.90 34.06
N LYS A 677 -7.51 25.94 35.32
CA LYS A 677 -8.25 25.43 36.49
C LYS A 677 -8.68 26.52 37.48
N THR A 678 -8.59 27.78 37.08
CA THR A 678 -8.92 28.90 37.98
C THR A 678 -10.41 28.93 38.29
N VAL A 679 -10.75 29.17 39.57
CA VAL A 679 -12.14 29.28 40.07
C VAL A 679 -12.33 30.57 40.86
N SER A 680 -13.56 31.08 40.88
CA SER A 680 -14.01 32.21 41.71
C SER A 680 -15.14 31.76 42.64
N TRP A 681 -15.26 32.38 43.82
CA TRP A 681 -16.23 31.99 44.86
C TRP A 681 -17.22 33.11 45.17
N THR A 682 -18.47 32.76 45.45
CA THR A 682 -19.54 33.69 45.85
C THR A 682 -20.42 33.10 46.95
N SER A 683 -21.04 33.95 47.77
CA SER A 683 -22.04 33.55 48.78
C SER A 683 -23.41 34.13 48.44
N SER A 684 -24.46 33.32 48.53
CA SER A 684 -25.85 33.77 48.33
C SER A 684 -26.38 34.62 49.48
N ALA A 685 -25.78 34.51 50.68
CA ALA A 685 -26.19 35.25 51.87
C ALA A 685 -24.98 35.62 52.74
N PRO A 686 -24.17 36.63 52.35
CA PRO A 686 -22.95 37.02 53.06
C PRO A 686 -23.17 37.42 54.52
N ALA A 687 -24.35 37.91 54.89
CA ALA A 687 -24.69 38.24 56.28
C ALA A 687 -24.85 37.01 57.20
N ILE A 688 -25.08 35.83 56.61
CA ILE A 688 -25.18 34.53 57.32
C ILE A 688 -23.84 33.80 57.26
N ALA A 689 -23.24 33.72 56.07
CA ALA A 689 -21.90 33.19 55.88
C ALA A 689 -21.16 33.85 54.71
N THR A 690 -19.93 34.31 54.94
CA THR A 690 -19.03 34.86 53.89
C THR A 690 -18.07 33.80 53.36
N VAL A 691 -17.53 33.98 52.14
CA VAL A 691 -16.47 33.13 51.56
C VAL A 691 -15.36 34.01 50.98
N ASN A 692 -14.09 33.62 51.13
CA ASN A 692 -12.95 34.32 50.54
C ASN A 692 -12.49 33.68 49.20
N SER A 693 -11.45 34.24 48.57
CA SER A 693 -10.92 33.74 47.29
C SER A 693 -10.33 32.32 47.36
N SER A 694 -9.96 31.83 48.55
CA SER A 694 -9.48 30.46 48.75
C SER A 694 -10.59 29.46 49.07
N GLY A 695 -11.86 29.87 49.13
CA GLY A 695 -13.00 29.01 49.48
C GLY A 695 -13.24 28.82 50.98
N LEU A 696 -12.63 29.63 51.85
CA LEU A 696 -12.86 29.58 53.30
C LEU A 696 -14.14 30.34 53.67
N VAL A 697 -15.08 29.63 54.30
CA VAL A 697 -16.38 30.13 54.73
C VAL A 697 -16.36 30.51 56.21
N THR A 698 -17.00 31.62 56.59
CA THR A 698 -17.14 32.06 58.00
C THR A 698 -18.61 32.22 58.38
N ALA A 699 -19.07 31.57 59.45
CA ALA A 699 -20.44 31.63 59.94
C ALA A 699 -20.66 32.83 60.87
N LEU A 700 -21.61 33.70 60.53
CA LEU A 700 -21.83 34.99 61.20
C LEU A 700 -23.15 35.03 62.00
N ALA A 701 -24.19 34.38 61.52
CA ALA A 701 -25.51 34.37 62.17
C ALA A 701 -26.25 33.06 61.88
N ALA A 702 -27.15 32.67 62.79
CA ALA A 702 -27.99 31.49 62.58
C ALA A 702 -28.82 31.62 61.30
N GLY A 703 -28.78 30.60 60.43
CA GLY A 703 -29.41 30.64 59.12
C GLY A 703 -28.78 29.68 58.11
N LYS A 704 -29.14 29.83 56.82
CA LYS A 704 -28.56 29.06 55.71
C LYS A 704 -27.98 29.95 54.61
N ALA A 705 -26.85 29.56 54.03
CA ALA A 705 -26.21 30.23 52.89
C ALA A 705 -25.69 29.22 51.87
N THR A 706 -25.72 29.54 50.58
CA THR A 706 -25.15 28.71 49.51
C THR A 706 -23.88 29.37 48.97
N ILE A 707 -22.78 28.63 48.95
CA ILE A 707 -21.47 29.09 48.49
C ILE A 707 -21.16 28.45 47.14
N THR A 708 -20.92 29.24 46.09
CA THR A 708 -20.76 28.75 44.71
C THR A 708 -19.36 29.03 44.17
N ALA A 709 -18.70 27.99 43.64
CA ALA A 709 -17.48 28.10 42.83
C ALA A 709 -17.81 28.13 41.34
N THR A 710 -17.16 29.02 40.57
CA THR A 710 -17.32 29.14 39.11
C THR A 710 -15.96 29.08 38.41
N THR A 711 -15.78 28.22 37.41
CA THR A 711 -14.54 28.13 36.62
C THR A 711 -14.42 29.29 35.63
N THR A 712 -13.20 29.80 35.45
CA THR A 712 -12.93 30.85 34.45
C THR A 712 -13.04 30.30 33.02
N ASP A 713 -12.57 29.08 32.78
CA ASP A 713 -12.76 28.35 31.50
C ASP A 713 -14.09 27.59 31.53
N GLY A 714 -14.93 27.83 30.53
CA GLY A 714 -16.24 27.18 30.36
C GLY A 714 -17.37 27.61 31.31
N GLY A 715 -17.09 28.38 32.37
CA GLY A 715 -18.12 28.94 33.25
C GLY A 715 -18.90 27.90 34.07
N PHE A 716 -18.32 26.72 34.33
CA PHE A 716 -18.98 25.66 35.09
C PHE A 716 -19.09 26.04 36.56
N THR A 717 -20.20 25.68 37.19
CA THR A 717 -20.49 26.02 38.60
C THR A 717 -20.78 24.80 39.45
N SER A 718 -20.35 24.83 40.72
CA SER A 718 -20.79 23.89 41.76
C SER A 718 -20.87 24.62 43.11
N SER A 719 -21.70 24.13 44.03
CA SER A 719 -21.99 24.84 45.28
C SER A 719 -21.97 23.95 46.53
N SER A 720 -21.88 24.60 47.69
CA SER A 720 -22.01 24.01 49.03
C SER A 720 -23.10 24.72 49.83
N SER A 721 -23.92 23.99 50.58
CA SER A 721 -24.95 24.57 51.46
C SER A 721 -24.52 24.61 52.93
N ILE A 722 -24.52 25.79 53.54
CA ILE A 722 -24.01 26.06 54.89
C ILE A 722 -25.18 26.36 55.84
N THR A 723 -25.20 25.76 57.04
CA THR A 723 -26.21 25.97 58.12
C THR A 723 -25.53 26.44 59.42
N VAL A 724 -26.14 27.33 60.23
CA VAL A 724 -25.48 27.92 61.43
C VAL A 724 -26.28 27.80 62.78
N THR A 725 -25.68 27.40 63.94
CA THR A 725 -26.32 27.05 65.27
C THR A 725 -25.67 27.59 66.62
N ASN A 726 -26.25 27.35 67.84
CA ASN A 726 -25.89 27.87 69.24
C ASN A 726 -25.60 26.76 70.34
N VAL A 727 -24.93 27.02 71.52
CA VAL A 727 -24.37 25.97 72.49
C VAL A 727 -24.46 26.23 74.07
N VAL A 728 -24.53 25.17 74.96
CA VAL A 728 -24.39 25.11 76.49
C VAL A 728 -23.69 23.77 77.01
N VAL A 729 -23.03 23.65 78.23
CA VAL A 729 -22.02 22.58 78.65
C VAL A 729 -22.32 21.68 79.94
N PRO A 730 -21.95 20.35 80.02
CA PRO A 730 -22.14 19.37 81.17
C PRO A 730 -20.87 18.71 81.88
N LYS A 731 -21.07 17.91 82.99
CA LYS A 731 -20.10 17.18 83.90
C LYS A 731 -19.14 16.18 83.20
N GLN A 732 -18.00 15.72 83.79
CA GLN A 732 -16.99 14.83 83.12
C GLN A 732 -16.46 13.58 83.92
N TYR A 733 -16.02 12.51 83.22
CA TYR A 733 -15.44 11.22 83.69
C TYR A 733 -14.26 10.71 82.83
N THR A 734 -13.41 9.80 83.35
CA THR A 734 -12.15 9.32 82.71
C THR A 734 -12.22 7.94 82.03
N VAL A 735 -11.57 7.78 80.87
CA VAL A 735 -11.37 6.50 80.15
C VAL A 735 -9.88 6.18 80.07
N THR A 736 -9.51 4.95 80.46
CA THR A 736 -8.12 4.44 80.45
C THR A 736 -7.99 3.17 79.62
N THR A 737 -6.88 2.99 78.90
CA THR A 737 -6.69 1.85 77.97
C THR A 737 -5.37 1.10 78.16
N ALA A 738 -5.36 -0.22 77.91
CA ALA A 738 -4.17 -1.07 77.94
C ALA A 738 -4.10 -2.03 76.72
N VAL A 739 -2.97 -2.76 76.56
CA VAL A 739 -2.73 -3.66 75.42
C VAL A 739 -2.10 -4.99 75.84
N THR A 740 -2.49 -6.09 75.20
CA THR A 740 -1.89 -7.43 75.33
C THR A 740 -1.63 -8.01 73.93
N GLY A 741 -0.42 -8.49 73.65
CA GLY A 741 0.08 -8.70 72.27
C GLY A 741 0.80 -7.44 71.74
N SER A 742 0.95 -7.30 70.41
CA SER A 742 1.62 -6.14 69.79
C SER A 742 0.66 -5.28 68.98
N GLY A 743 0.47 -4.02 69.40
CA GLY A 743 -0.42 -3.03 68.81
C GLY A 743 -0.60 -1.80 69.71
N SER A 744 -1.48 -0.89 69.33
CA SER A 744 -1.79 0.34 70.07
C SER A 744 -3.30 0.55 70.22
N VAL A 745 -3.71 1.40 71.16
CA VAL A 745 -5.11 1.81 71.35
C VAL A 745 -5.21 3.32 71.27
N ALA A 746 -6.18 3.83 70.50
CA ALA A 746 -6.48 5.24 70.37
C ALA A 746 -7.92 5.52 70.81
N LEU A 747 -8.11 6.58 71.60
CA LEU A 747 -9.42 7.11 71.98
C LEU A 747 -9.79 8.26 71.03
N ASN A 748 -11.03 8.30 70.55
CA ASN A 748 -11.58 9.41 69.78
C ASN A 748 -12.94 9.84 70.38
N PRO A 749 -13.06 11.06 70.93
CA PRO A 749 -12.05 12.13 71.00
C PRO A 749 -10.83 11.73 71.84
N THR A 750 -9.65 12.27 71.56
CA THR A 750 -8.45 12.05 72.40
C THR A 750 -8.54 12.90 73.67
N GLY A 751 -8.07 12.41 74.81
CA GLY A 751 -7.98 13.23 76.03
C GLY A 751 -8.26 12.49 77.33
N GLY A 752 -8.88 11.30 77.29
CA GLY A 752 -9.03 10.44 78.46
C GLY A 752 -10.00 10.95 79.52
N MET A 753 -10.51 12.19 79.46
CA MET A 753 -11.56 12.74 80.33
C MET A 753 -12.65 13.36 79.44
N TYR A 754 -13.91 12.98 79.63
CA TYR A 754 -15.03 13.29 78.73
C TYR A 754 -16.26 13.68 79.49
N ALA A 755 -17.14 14.48 78.88
CA ALA A 755 -18.41 14.80 79.52
C ALA A 755 -19.32 13.57 79.71
N GLU A 756 -20.13 13.55 80.77
CA GLU A 756 -21.16 12.55 81.03
C GLU A 756 -22.06 12.38 79.81
N GLY A 757 -22.19 11.16 79.30
CA GLY A 757 -22.92 10.84 78.07
C GLY A 757 -22.10 10.91 76.79
N THR A 758 -20.83 11.34 76.84
CA THR A 758 -19.97 11.39 75.64
C THR A 758 -19.71 9.97 75.14
N GLN A 759 -19.99 9.74 73.86
CA GLN A 759 -19.62 8.51 73.21
C GLN A 759 -18.15 8.57 72.77
N VAL A 760 -17.32 7.69 73.33
CA VAL A 760 -15.90 7.58 72.99
C VAL A 760 -15.70 6.33 72.18
N THR A 761 -15.17 6.52 70.98
CA THR A 761 -14.77 5.43 70.08
C THR A 761 -13.34 5.02 70.45
N ILE A 762 -13.14 3.74 70.72
CA ILE A 762 -11.89 3.15 71.17
C ILE A 762 -11.41 2.20 70.08
N THR A 763 -10.32 2.55 69.42
CA THR A 763 -9.77 1.82 68.27
C THR A 763 -8.47 1.13 68.66
N ALA A 764 -8.40 -0.18 68.50
CA ALA A 764 -7.18 -0.94 68.54
C ALA A 764 -6.54 -0.98 67.15
N THR A 765 -5.25 -0.67 67.06
CA THR A 765 -4.48 -0.80 65.82
C THR A 765 -3.42 -1.86 66.03
N PRO A 766 -3.47 -3.01 65.34
CA PRO A 766 -2.43 -4.02 65.46
C PRO A 766 -1.07 -3.50 64.97
N ALA A 767 0.02 -3.96 65.59
CA ALA A 767 1.36 -3.75 65.03
C ALA A 767 1.58 -4.65 63.81
N SER A 768 2.60 -4.34 63.00
CA SER A 768 2.91 -5.12 61.80
C SER A 768 3.08 -6.62 62.13
N GLY A 769 2.38 -7.47 61.40
CA GLY A 769 2.35 -8.92 61.62
C GLY A 769 1.39 -9.40 62.71
N TYR A 770 0.53 -8.53 63.26
CA TYR A 770 -0.54 -8.88 64.21
C TYR A 770 -1.92 -8.41 63.71
N LYS A 771 -2.99 -9.03 64.20
CA LYS A 771 -4.39 -8.66 64.04
C LYS A 771 -5.01 -8.53 65.42
N PHE A 772 -6.01 -7.66 65.51
CA PHE A 772 -6.80 -7.54 66.72
C PHE A 772 -7.66 -8.79 66.90
N SER A 773 -7.67 -9.32 68.11
CA SER A 773 -8.48 -10.47 68.49
C SER A 773 -9.78 -10.01 69.12
N ASN A 774 -9.71 -9.28 70.24
CA ASN A 774 -10.87 -8.82 71.00
C ASN A 774 -10.49 -7.81 72.09
N TRP A 775 -11.47 -7.07 72.59
CA TRP A 775 -11.40 -6.24 73.78
C TRP A 775 -11.67 -7.08 75.03
N SER A 776 -11.14 -6.60 76.16
CA SER A 776 -11.38 -7.14 77.50
C SER A 776 -11.35 -6.02 78.55
N GLY A 777 -11.89 -6.25 79.75
CA GLY A 777 -12.06 -5.21 80.77
C GLY A 777 -13.51 -4.70 80.81
N ALA A 778 -13.72 -3.38 80.82
CA ALA A 778 -15.06 -2.79 80.89
C ALA A 778 -15.96 -3.10 79.67
N VAL A 779 -15.39 -3.59 78.56
CA VAL A 779 -16.11 -4.21 77.44
C VAL A 779 -15.38 -5.51 77.06
N SER A 780 -16.15 -6.53 76.69
CA SER A 780 -15.64 -7.81 76.21
C SER A 780 -16.30 -8.13 74.87
N ASP A 781 -15.72 -7.58 73.80
CA ASP A 781 -16.27 -7.61 72.44
C ASP A 781 -15.14 -7.82 71.42
N THR A 782 -15.42 -8.42 70.27
CA THR A 782 -14.48 -8.57 69.15
C THR A 782 -14.55 -7.40 68.17
N ILE A 783 -15.57 -6.53 68.28
CA ILE A 783 -15.77 -5.36 67.43
C ILE A 783 -14.70 -4.30 67.71
N ASN A 784 -13.97 -3.87 66.68
CA ASN A 784 -12.93 -2.85 66.78
C ASN A 784 -13.01 -1.89 65.57
N PRO A 785 -13.19 -0.57 65.79
CA PRO A 785 -13.29 0.09 67.09
C PRO A 785 -14.58 -0.22 67.85
N VAL A 786 -14.51 -0.18 69.18
CA VAL A 786 -15.69 -0.26 70.06
C VAL A 786 -16.10 1.14 70.50
N ILE A 787 -17.40 1.41 70.57
CA ILE A 787 -17.92 2.69 71.08
C ILE A 787 -18.50 2.45 72.47
N ILE A 788 -18.10 3.27 73.43
CA ILE A 788 -18.68 3.29 74.78
C ILE A 788 -19.31 4.64 75.06
N THR A 789 -20.34 4.67 75.91
CA THR A 789 -20.87 5.93 76.45
C THR A 789 -20.27 6.17 77.84
N VAL A 790 -19.60 7.30 78.02
CA VAL A 790 -18.85 7.64 79.24
C VAL A 790 -19.76 8.26 80.28
N ASN A 791 -20.27 7.41 81.18
CA ASN A 791 -21.13 7.82 82.30
C ASN A 791 -20.48 7.57 83.68
N ALA A 792 -19.26 7.01 83.70
CA ALA A 792 -18.43 6.78 84.88
C ALA A 792 -16.97 6.55 84.42
N ASN A 793 -16.02 6.42 85.35
CA ASN A 793 -14.63 6.10 84.99
C ASN A 793 -14.50 4.64 84.52
N VAL A 794 -13.76 4.39 83.44
CA VAL A 794 -13.70 3.08 82.75
C VAL A 794 -12.28 2.70 82.30
N SER A 795 -11.98 1.40 82.32
CA SER A 795 -10.69 0.83 81.90
C SER A 795 -10.88 -0.36 80.93
N ILE A 796 -10.21 -0.33 79.76
CA ILE A 796 -10.41 -1.29 78.65
C ILE A 796 -9.07 -1.73 78.03
N THR A 797 -8.94 -3.02 77.67
CA THR A 797 -7.71 -3.62 77.13
C THR A 797 -7.92 -4.23 75.74
N ALA A 798 -7.04 -3.94 74.78
CA ALA A 798 -7.01 -4.57 73.46
C ALA A 798 -6.09 -5.80 73.40
N ASN A 799 -6.58 -6.92 72.86
CA ASN A 799 -5.79 -8.13 72.66
C ASN A 799 -5.45 -8.35 71.18
N PHE A 800 -4.17 -8.63 70.85
CA PHE A 800 -3.67 -8.83 69.48
C PHE A 800 -2.99 -10.20 69.29
N THR A 801 -3.16 -10.83 68.13
CA THR A 801 -2.59 -12.14 67.73
C THR A 801 -1.90 -12.05 66.36
N PRO A 802 -0.81 -12.78 66.04
CA PRO A 802 -0.10 -12.66 64.76
C PRO A 802 -0.94 -12.93 63.48
N THR A 803 -0.71 -12.22 62.36
CA THR A 803 -1.39 -12.38 61.05
C THR A 803 -0.41 -12.75 59.93
N ALA A 804 -0.64 -13.88 59.26
CA ALA A 804 0.08 -14.24 58.03
C ALA A 804 -0.46 -13.43 56.83
N ASN A 805 0.44 -12.80 56.06
CA ASN A 805 0.13 -11.86 54.98
C ASN A 805 -0.84 -12.41 53.90
N GLN A 806 -1.92 -11.69 53.61
CA GLN A 806 -2.86 -11.93 52.50
C GLN A 806 -3.24 -10.57 51.88
N GLY A 807 -2.36 -9.95 51.07
CA GLY A 807 -2.54 -8.58 50.56
C GLY A 807 -3.99 -8.26 50.11
N ASN A 808 -4.49 -7.08 50.53
CA ASN A 808 -5.81 -6.43 50.33
C ASN A 808 -7.11 -7.26 50.27
N CYS A 809 -7.06 -8.58 50.33
CA CYS A 809 -8.21 -9.47 50.28
C CYS A 809 -8.62 -9.93 51.67
N SER A 810 -9.57 -9.21 52.24
CA SER A 810 -10.22 -9.58 53.50
C SER A 810 -11.35 -10.57 53.19
N ASN A 811 -11.23 -11.84 53.62
CA ASN A 811 -12.18 -12.94 53.33
C ASN A 811 -12.30 -13.35 51.85
N PRO A 812 -11.25 -13.92 51.25
CA PRO A 812 -11.31 -14.45 49.90
C PRO A 812 -12.23 -15.69 49.82
N SER A 813 -13.10 -15.73 48.81
CA SER A 813 -13.96 -16.88 48.52
C SER A 813 -13.14 -18.01 47.89
N PRO A 814 -13.17 -19.25 48.41
CA PRO A 814 -12.48 -20.38 47.80
C PRO A 814 -13.06 -20.70 46.43
N VAL A 815 -12.18 -20.84 45.43
CA VAL A 815 -12.58 -21.21 44.08
C VAL A 815 -11.66 -22.30 43.52
N THR A 816 -12.24 -23.20 42.71
CA THR A 816 -11.53 -24.31 42.09
C THR A 816 -11.16 -23.98 40.64
N LEU A 817 -10.04 -24.53 40.16
CA LEU A 817 -9.63 -24.38 38.78
C LEU A 817 -10.34 -25.39 37.86
N PRO A 818 -10.69 -25.02 36.61
CA PRO A 818 -10.58 -23.66 36.04
C PRO A 818 -11.62 -22.70 36.64
N PHE A 819 -11.21 -21.45 36.86
CA PHE A 819 -12.04 -20.41 37.45
C PHE A 819 -12.20 -19.23 36.49
N LYS A 820 -13.39 -18.63 36.48
CA LYS A 820 -13.73 -17.46 35.67
C LYS A 820 -14.63 -16.51 36.47
N GLN A 821 -14.33 -15.22 36.43
CA GLN A 821 -15.15 -14.15 36.97
C GLN A 821 -15.46 -13.11 35.87
N ASP A 822 -16.74 -12.86 35.64
CA ASP A 822 -17.23 -11.79 34.76
C ASP A 822 -18.04 -10.76 35.57
N GLY A 823 -18.07 -9.51 35.11
CA GLY A 823 -19.04 -8.50 35.55
C GLY A 823 -18.52 -7.43 36.51
N THR A 824 -19.40 -6.46 36.83
CA THR A 824 -19.07 -5.35 37.72
C THR A 824 -18.92 -5.82 39.16
N GLY A 825 -17.97 -5.24 39.88
CA GLY A 825 -17.82 -5.41 41.32
C GLY A 825 -16.37 -5.62 41.74
N GLU A 826 -16.18 -5.61 43.04
CA GLU A 826 -14.91 -5.91 43.69
C GLU A 826 -15.04 -7.23 44.42
N TYR A 827 -14.19 -8.19 44.08
CA TYR A 827 -14.26 -9.55 44.58
C TYR A 827 -12.88 -10.03 45.02
N CYS A 828 -12.88 -10.90 46.03
CA CYS A 828 -11.68 -11.54 46.52
C CYS A 828 -11.84 -13.06 46.45
N PHE A 829 -10.86 -13.73 45.86
CA PHE A 829 -10.84 -15.18 45.68
C PHE A 829 -9.58 -15.80 46.26
N VAL A 830 -9.67 -17.07 46.67
CA VAL A 830 -8.50 -17.88 47.03
C VAL A 830 -8.48 -19.15 46.19
N ILE A 831 -7.34 -19.38 45.53
CA ILE A 831 -7.08 -20.53 44.68
C ILE A 831 -5.96 -21.34 45.32
N SER A 832 -6.26 -22.58 45.70
CA SER A 832 -5.27 -23.53 46.23
C SER A 832 -4.59 -24.37 45.13
N GLY A 833 -5.20 -24.47 43.95
CA GLY A 833 -4.68 -25.21 42.79
C GLY A 833 -3.52 -24.50 42.08
N ASN A 834 -2.69 -25.27 41.36
CA ASN A 834 -1.61 -24.73 40.51
C ASN A 834 -2.19 -24.08 39.25
N ILE A 835 -1.91 -22.81 39.03
CA ILE A 835 -2.40 -22.05 37.89
C ILE A 835 -1.40 -22.17 36.73
N SER A 836 -1.87 -22.60 35.56
CA SER A 836 -1.08 -22.71 34.33
C SER A 836 -0.99 -21.38 33.57
N TYR A 837 -2.08 -20.64 33.52
CA TYR A 837 -2.11 -19.26 33.04
C TYR A 837 -3.31 -18.51 33.63
N ILE A 838 -3.21 -17.19 33.58
CA ILE A 838 -4.30 -16.26 33.81
C ILE A 838 -4.52 -15.38 32.59
N ASN A 839 -5.73 -14.85 32.46
CA ASN A 839 -6.03 -13.79 31.52
C ASN A 839 -7.03 -12.83 32.16
N SER A 840 -6.88 -11.54 31.91
CA SER A 840 -7.84 -10.56 32.38
C SER A 840 -7.96 -9.39 31.42
N TRP A 841 -9.13 -8.75 31.42
CA TRP A 841 -9.39 -7.56 30.64
C TRP A 841 -10.56 -6.76 31.21
N ASN A 842 -10.57 -5.46 30.92
CA ASN A 842 -11.56 -4.50 31.40
C ASN A 842 -11.66 -4.43 32.93
N LEU A 843 -10.56 -4.64 33.64
CA LEU A 843 -10.44 -4.49 35.10
C LEU A 843 -9.76 -3.17 35.46
N THR A 844 -10.22 -2.57 36.56
CA THR A 844 -9.51 -1.48 37.23
C THR A 844 -8.35 -2.04 38.05
N LEU A 845 -8.50 -3.26 38.59
CA LEU A 845 -7.45 -3.97 39.30
C LEU A 845 -7.63 -5.48 39.16
N LEU A 846 -6.52 -6.17 38.90
CA LEU A 846 -6.34 -7.57 39.23
C LEU A 846 -5.00 -7.69 39.96
N GLU A 847 -5.02 -8.08 41.22
CA GLU A 847 -3.81 -8.33 41.99
C GLU A 847 -3.81 -9.78 42.49
N ILE A 848 -2.68 -10.48 42.38
CA ILE A 848 -2.50 -11.83 42.89
C ILE A 848 -1.35 -11.82 43.88
N ASN A 849 -1.59 -12.17 45.14
CA ASN A 849 -0.59 -12.17 46.23
C ASN A 849 0.27 -10.88 46.29
N GLY A 850 -0.33 -9.70 46.03
CA GLY A 850 0.39 -8.42 46.04
C GLY A 850 1.04 -8.02 44.71
N VAL A 851 0.89 -8.81 43.64
CA VAL A 851 1.46 -8.51 42.31
C VAL A 851 0.34 -8.21 41.32
N ASN A 852 0.46 -7.11 40.59
CA ASN A 852 -0.56 -6.61 39.67
C ASN A 852 -0.53 -7.32 38.30
N TYR A 853 -1.67 -7.87 37.89
CA TYR A 853 -1.92 -8.56 36.62
C TYR A 853 -3.13 -7.98 35.85
N THR A 854 -3.45 -6.71 36.10
CA THR A 854 -4.60 -6.02 35.50
C THR A 854 -4.48 -6.01 33.98
N ASN A 855 -5.56 -6.44 33.30
CA ASN A 855 -5.68 -6.41 31.84
C ASN A 855 -4.55 -7.14 31.10
N THR A 856 -4.05 -8.22 31.69
CA THR A 856 -2.84 -8.92 31.25
C THR A 856 -3.09 -10.42 31.15
N TRP A 857 -2.56 -11.04 30.09
CA TRP A 857 -2.35 -12.48 30.03
C TRP A 857 -0.97 -12.82 30.60
N SER A 858 -0.89 -13.81 31.50
CA SER A 858 0.39 -14.26 32.08
C SER A 858 0.37 -15.75 32.41
N ASN A 859 1.49 -16.42 32.16
CA ASN A 859 1.78 -17.79 32.62
C ASN A 859 2.88 -17.82 33.70
N SER A 860 3.28 -16.65 34.23
CA SER A 860 4.25 -16.51 35.31
C SER A 860 3.59 -15.84 36.51
N LEU A 861 3.38 -16.62 37.57
CA LEU A 861 2.65 -16.21 38.77
C LEU A 861 3.60 -15.94 39.93
N PRO A 862 3.19 -15.10 40.90
CA PRO A 862 4.02 -14.81 42.06
C PRO A 862 4.14 -16.02 42.97
N ALA A 863 5.02 -15.98 43.97
CA ALA A 863 5.09 -17.04 44.96
C ALA A 863 3.75 -17.20 45.71
N ARG A 864 3.39 -18.43 46.04
CA ARG A 864 2.20 -18.71 46.84
C ARG A 864 2.39 -18.21 48.26
N VAL A 865 1.32 -17.71 48.87
CA VAL A 865 1.31 -17.30 50.26
C VAL A 865 0.43 -18.26 51.05
N ASN A 866 0.98 -18.91 52.07
CA ASN A 866 0.34 -20.02 52.80
C ASN A 866 -0.20 -21.13 51.86
N GLY A 867 0.53 -21.42 50.79
CA GLY A 867 0.15 -22.44 49.82
C GLY A 867 -0.92 -22.02 48.81
N ASN A 868 -1.42 -20.77 48.84
CA ASN A 868 -2.52 -20.32 47.98
C ASN A 868 -2.16 -19.06 47.15
N TYR A 869 -2.99 -18.80 46.14
CA TYR A 869 -3.10 -17.53 45.42
C TYR A 869 -4.35 -16.77 45.87
N TYR A 870 -4.15 -15.59 46.43
CA TYR A 870 -5.20 -14.65 46.79
C TYR A 870 -5.35 -13.65 45.66
N VAL A 871 -6.54 -13.58 45.07
CA VAL A 871 -6.83 -12.76 43.90
C VAL A 871 -7.79 -11.65 44.30
N HIS A 872 -7.38 -10.41 44.07
CA HIS A 872 -8.20 -9.22 44.22
C HIS A 872 -8.62 -8.72 42.84
N TYR A 873 -9.91 -8.77 42.56
CA TYR A 873 -10.52 -8.38 41.31
C TYR A 873 -11.34 -7.10 41.51
N VAL A 874 -11.19 -6.11 40.64
CA VAL A 874 -12.05 -4.92 40.58
C VAL A 874 -12.47 -4.68 39.13
N GLY A 875 -13.72 -5.01 38.84
CA GLY A 875 -14.34 -4.85 37.52
C GLY A 875 -15.29 -3.66 37.50
N PRO A 876 -15.01 -2.58 36.75
CA PRO A 876 -15.92 -1.43 36.63
C PRO A 876 -17.05 -1.64 35.61
N TYR A 877 -17.02 -2.70 34.80
CA TYR A 877 -17.99 -2.93 33.73
C TYR A 877 -18.68 -4.29 33.84
N GLY A 878 -19.92 -4.39 33.33
CA GLY A 878 -20.69 -5.65 33.30
C GLY A 878 -20.06 -6.74 32.43
N TRP A 879 -18.94 -6.44 31.78
CA TRP A 879 -18.13 -7.30 30.93
C TRP A 879 -16.64 -7.31 31.30
N SER A 880 -16.30 -6.74 32.45
CA SER A 880 -15.02 -6.97 33.12
C SER A 880 -14.78 -8.48 33.28
N HIS A 881 -13.54 -8.95 33.09
CA HIS A 881 -13.27 -10.38 33.03
C HIS A 881 -11.92 -10.76 33.63
N PHE A 882 -11.93 -11.90 34.33
CA PHE A 882 -10.74 -12.62 34.78
C PHE A 882 -10.96 -14.13 34.62
N GLU A 883 -9.94 -14.85 34.15
CA GLU A 883 -9.89 -16.30 34.15
C GLU A 883 -8.54 -16.82 34.66
N ALA A 884 -8.58 -17.95 35.36
CA ALA A 884 -7.42 -18.69 35.83
C ALA A 884 -7.61 -20.17 35.52
N ASN A 885 -6.66 -20.77 34.80
CA ASN A 885 -6.72 -22.17 34.40
C ASN A 885 -5.75 -23.04 35.21
N GLY A 886 -6.10 -24.29 35.50
CA GLY A 886 -5.27 -25.21 36.28
C GLY A 886 -4.16 -25.90 35.48
N THR A 887 -3.15 -26.44 36.16
CA THR A 887 -2.17 -27.38 35.59
C THR A 887 -2.60 -28.85 35.72
N GLU A 888 -3.63 -29.14 36.52
CA GLU A 888 -4.08 -30.51 36.77
C GLU A 888 -5.06 -30.98 35.68
N SER A 889 -4.60 -31.96 34.91
CA SER A 889 -5.37 -32.67 33.91
C SER A 889 -6.53 -33.42 34.55
N ALA A 890 -7.77 -32.93 34.40
CA ALA A 890 -8.93 -33.80 34.52
C ALA A 890 -8.78 -34.93 33.47
N GLY A 891 -8.68 -36.16 33.95
CA GLY A 891 -8.37 -37.34 33.15
C GLY A 891 -9.22 -37.45 31.89
N ARG A 892 -8.55 -37.42 30.74
CA ARG A 892 -9.02 -38.12 29.54
C ARG A 892 -8.20 -39.41 29.44
N ASN A 893 -8.92 -40.52 29.56
CA ASN A 893 -8.44 -41.90 29.53
C ASN A 893 -7.35 -42.17 28.50
N THR A 894 -6.33 -42.91 28.91
CA THR A 894 -5.34 -43.56 28.04
C THR A 894 -6.01 -44.69 27.24
N VAL A 895 -6.22 -44.51 25.94
CA VAL A 895 -6.22 -45.60 24.96
C VAL A 895 -5.58 -45.13 23.65
N ALA A 896 -4.58 -45.91 23.24
CA ALA A 896 -4.05 -46.12 21.88
C ALA A 896 -3.47 -44.94 21.10
N THR A 897 -2.17 -45.11 20.80
CA THR A 897 -1.48 -44.65 19.59
C THR A 897 -2.40 -44.35 18.40
N SER A 898 -2.54 -43.08 18.05
CA SER A 898 -2.88 -42.69 16.67
C SER A 898 -2.41 -41.26 16.39
N THR A 899 -1.82 -41.10 15.21
CA THR A 899 -1.50 -39.83 14.56
C THR A 899 -2.76 -38.98 14.42
N VAL A 900 -2.91 -37.92 15.23
CA VAL A 900 -4.02 -36.96 15.08
C VAL A 900 -3.49 -35.52 15.12
N ALA A 901 -3.90 -34.76 14.10
CA ALA A 901 -3.68 -33.34 13.88
C ALA A 901 -3.99 -32.47 15.11
N PRO A 902 -3.41 -31.25 15.22
CA PRO A 902 -3.66 -30.37 16.36
C PRO A 902 -5.17 -30.14 16.54
N GLN A 903 -5.70 -30.50 17.71
CA GLN A 903 -7.09 -30.22 18.05
C GLN A 903 -7.27 -28.70 18.17
N TYR A 904 -7.84 -28.08 17.14
CA TYR A 904 -8.32 -26.69 17.23
C TYR A 904 -9.42 -26.65 18.29
N THR A 905 -9.35 -25.76 19.27
CA THR A 905 -10.50 -25.41 20.09
C THR A 905 -11.35 -24.37 19.37
N ASN A 906 -12.67 -24.36 19.58
CA ASN A 906 -13.52 -23.32 19.03
C ASN A 906 -13.13 -21.97 19.64
N ALA A 907 -12.53 -21.06 18.87
CA ALA A 907 -12.00 -19.81 19.39
C ALA A 907 -12.02 -18.69 18.36
N VAL A 908 -12.06 -17.44 18.86
CA VAL A 908 -11.82 -16.23 18.09
C VAL A 908 -10.50 -15.64 18.59
N TYR A 909 -9.50 -15.51 17.72
CA TYR A 909 -8.14 -15.08 18.10
C TYR A 909 -7.44 -14.26 16.99
N PRO A 910 -6.71 -13.18 17.31
CA PRO A 910 -6.51 -12.61 18.65
C PRO A 910 -7.77 -11.88 19.14
N ASN A 911 -7.89 -11.75 20.46
CA ASN A 911 -8.90 -10.93 21.10
C ASN A 911 -8.26 -10.35 22.36
N PRO A 912 -7.89 -9.05 22.39
CA PRO A 912 -8.31 -7.98 21.47
C PRO A 912 -7.75 -8.08 20.04
N VAL A 913 -8.51 -7.55 19.09
CA VAL A 913 -8.20 -7.44 17.65
C VAL A 913 -7.56 -6.08 17.39
N THR A 914 -6.29 -6.09 17.01
CA THR A 914 -5.50 -4.86 16.77
C THR A 914 -5.34 -4.49 15.29
N GLN A 915 -5.73 -5.38 14.37
CA GLN A 915 -5.57 -5.21 12.93
C GLN A 915 -6.90 -5.39 12.17
N HIS A 916 -8.04 -5.09 12.81
CA HIS A 916 -9.39 -5.29 12.27
C HIS A 916 -9.61 -6.69 11.65
N SER A 917 -8.88 -7.71 12.10
CA SER A 917 -9.00 -9.07 11.61
C SER A 917 -8.70 -10.09 12.71
N PHE A 918 -9.45 -11.19 12.73
CA PHE A 918 -9.28 -12.29 13.67
C PHE A 918 -9.53 -13.64 12.98
N ALA A 919 -8.89 -14.69 13.47
CA ALA A 919 -9.16 -16.04 13.04
C ALA A 919 -10.34 -16.65 13.81
N ILE A 920 -11.20 -17.36 13.09
CA ILE A 920 -12.25 -18.19 13.68
C ILE A 920 -11.78 -19.64 13.62
N ARG A 921 -11.33 -20.17 14.74
CA ARG A 921 -10.94 -21.57 14.86
C ARG A 921 -12.16 -22.39 15.23
N VAL A 922 -12.42 -23.45 14.49
CA VAL A 922 -13.50 -24.41 14.75
C VAL A 922 -12.90 -25.81 14.82
N ALA A 923 -13.16 -26.48 15.94
CA ALA A 923 -12.67 -27.81 16.29
C ALA A 923 -13.25 -28.92 15.40
N ASP A 924 -14.51 -28.77 15.01
CA ASP A 924 -15.27 -29.73 14.21
C ASP A 924 -14.95 -29.54 12.72
N PRO A 925 -14.15 -30.42 12.08
CA PRO A 925 -13.73 -30.25 10.69
C PRO A 925 -14.87 -30.40 9.70
N ALA A 926 -16.03 -30.93 10.11
CA ALA A 926 -17.22 -30.99 9.27
C ALA A 926 -17.93 -29.63 9.12
N VAL A 927 -17.59 -28.65 9.98
CA VAL A 927 -18.11 -27.28 9.89
C VAL A 927 -17.16 -26.45 9.04
N THR A 928 -17.49 -26.27 7.77
CA THR A 928 -16.66 -25.50 6.81
C THR A 928 -17.21 -24.11 6.51
N ASP A 929 -18.54 -23.95 6.53
CA ASP A 929 -19.24 -22.70 6.26
C ASP A 929 -19.83 -22.08 7.53
N LEU A 930 -19.53 -20.81 7.74
CA LEU A 930 -19.92 -20.04 8.91
C LEU A 930 -20.64 -18.75 8.50
N ILE A 931 -21.50 -18.26 9.38
CA ILE A 931 -22.03 -16.90 9.35
C ILE A 931 -21.59 -16.24 10.65
N VAL A 932 -20.85 -15.15 10.50
CA VAL A 932 -20.33 -14.33 11.60
C VAL A 932 -21.20 -13.10 11.71
N THR A 933 -21.76 -12.88 12.89
CA THR A 933 -22.61 -11.72 13.21
C THR A 933 -21.93 -10.94 14.32
N ILE A 934 -21.55 -9.70 14.04
CA ILE A 934 -21.00 -8.76 15.00
C ILE A 934 -22.12 -7.79 15.39
N THR A 935 -22.39 -7.72 16.68
CA THR A 935 -23.45 -6.92 17.28
C THR A 935 -22.81 -5.98 18.28
N ASP A 936 -23.14 -4.69 18.23
CA ASP A 936 -22.67 -3.77 19.27
C ASP A 936 -23.31 -4.07 20.63
N MET A 937 -22.82 -3.42 21.69
CA MET A 937 -23.33 -3.65 23.04
C MET A 937 -24.77 -3.17 23.26
N SER A 938 -25.36 -2.42 22.33
CA SER A 938 -26.78 -2.04 22.36
C SER A 938 -27.70 -3.11 21.75
N GLY A 939 -27.11 -4.18 21.19
CA GLY A 939 -27.85 -5.26 20.52
C GLY A 939 -28.10 -5.01 19.04
N LYS A 940 -27.56 -3.93 18.47
CA LYS A 940 -27.66 -3.65 17.03
C LYS A 940 -26.60 -4.42 16.27
N VAL A 941 -27.01 -5.17 15.26
CA VAL A 941 -26.09 -5.88 14.36
C VAL A 941 -25.35 -4.86 13.51
N VAL A 942 -24.04 -4.73 13.74
CA VAL A 942 -23.16 -3.82 12.99
C VAL A 942 -22.52 -4.50 11.79
N MET A 943 -22.44 -5.84 11.79
CA MET A 943 -21.98 -6.61 10.64
C MET A 943 -22.52 -8.04 10.67
N LYS A 944 -22.83 -8.59 9.49
CA LYS A 944 -23.13 -10.00 9.31
C LYS A 944 -22.55 -10.51 8.00
N LYS A 945 -21.63 -11.48 8.04
CA LYS A 945 -20.89 -11.93 6.86
C LYS A 945 -20.63 -13.43 6.88
N SER A 946 -20.72 -14.07 5.73
CA SER A 946 -20.34 -15.48 5.55
C SER A 946 -18.82 -15.63 5.59
N ALA A 947 -18.33 -16.69 6.22
CA ALA A 947 -16.91 -16.98 6.38
C ALA A 947 -16.65 -18.49 6.26
N LYS A 948 -15.40 -18.86 6.00
CA LYS A 948 -14.95 -20.25 6.09
C LYS A 948 -14.34 -20.52 7.47
N ALA A 949 -14.62 -21.67 8.05
CA ALA A 949 -13.99 -22.09 9.29
C ALA A 949 -12.47 -22.17 9.15
N ASN A 950 -11.74 -21.89 10.23
CA ASN A 950 -10.28 -21.91 10.30
C ASN A 950 -9.55 -20.91 9.38
N THR A 951 -10.25 -19.93 8.83
CA THR A 951 -9.67 -18.83 8.04
C THR A 951 -9.69 -17.49 8.81
N THR A 952 -8.96 -16.50 8.29
CA THR A 952 -8.98 -15.14 8.83
C THR A 952 -10.27 -14.43 8.41
N PHE A 953 -10.92 -13.80 9.38
CA PHE A 953 -12.11 -12.97 9.21
C PHE A 953 -11.73 -11.51 9.39
N THR A 954 -11.99 -10.68 8.38
CA THR A 954 -11.74 -9.24 8.42
C THR A 954 -13.02 -8.49 8.78
N VAL A 955 -12.92 -7.66 9.81
CA VAL A 955 -13.92 -6.68 10.22
C VAL A 955 -13.79 -5.46 9.29
N ASP A 956 -14.92 -4.88 8.90
CA ASP A 956 -14.98 -3.65 8.11
C ASP A 956 -14.38 -2.49 8.93
N SER A 957 -13.52 -1.70 8.30
CA SER A 957 -12.86 -0.54 8.89
C SER A 957 -13.84 0.53 9.39
N SER A 958 -15.10 0.49 8.97
CA SER A 958 -16.17 1.38 9.47
C SER A 958 -16.70 1.00 10.85
N ILE A 959 -16.39 -0.20 11.37
CA ILE A 959 -16.77 -0.61 12.73
C ILE A 959 -15.78 0.03 13.72
N PRO A 960 -16.21 0.95 14.59
CA PRO A 960 -15.31 1.68 15.47
C PRO A 960 -14.68 0.78 16.54
N ALA A 961 -13.56 1.20 17.11
CA ALA A 961 -12.97 0.56 18.27
C ALA A 961 -14.00 0.44 19.39
N GLY A 962 -14.10 -0.73 20.00
CA GLY A 962 -15.16 -1.04 20.95
C GLY A 962 -15.31 -2.52 21.22
N ILE A 963 -16.22 -2.85 22.13
CA ILE A 963 -16.57 -4.23 22.45
C ILE A 963 -17.83 -4.61 21.69
N TYR A 964 -17.79 -5.78 21.08
CA TYR A 964 -18.88 -6.31 20.29
C TYR A 964 -19.21 -7.73 20.74
N HIS A 965 -20.45 -8.14 20.57
CA HIS A 965 -20.82 -9.55 20.57
C HIS A 965 -20.55 -10.15 19.20
N VAL A 966 -19.70 -11.18 19.13
CA VAL A 966 -19.49 -11.98 17.92
C VAL A 966 -20.15 -13.34 18.06
N ASP A 967 -21.12 -13.57 17.20
CA ASP A 967 -21.84 -14.83 17.07
C ASP A 967 -21.48 -15.51 15.76
N VAL A 968 -20.84 -16.67 15.87
CA VAL A 968 -20.49 -17.53 14.75
C VAL A 968 -21.45 -18.70 14.73
N SER A 969 -22.14 -18.91 13.61
CA SER A 969 -23.08 -20.01 13.43
C SER A 969 -22.81 -20.76 12.14
N SER A 970 -23.10 -22.06 12.11
CA SER A 970 -23.27 -22.81 10.87
C SER A 970 -24.76 -22.92 10.57
N LYS A 971 -25.12 -23.44 9.37
CA LYS A 971 -26.53 -23.54 8.92
C LYS A 971 -27.50 -24.21 9.91
N LYS A 972 -27.01 -24.98 10.89
CA LYS A 972 -27.84 -25.77 11.81
C LYS A 972 -27.57 -25.53 13.31
N LYS A 973 -26.50 -24.81 13.69
CA LYS A 973 -26.13 -24.62 15.11
C LYS A 973 -25.26 -23.37 15.31
N LYS A 974 -25.43 -22.70 16.46
CA LYS A 974 -24.48 -21.68 16.93
C LYS A 974 -23.17 -22.37 17.33
N VAL A 975 -22.04 -21.89 16.82
CA VAL A 975 -20.72 -22.53 16.95
C VAL A 975 -19.87 -21.80 18.00
N ILE A 976 -19.82 -20.47 17.95
CA ILE A 976 -19.15 -19.62 18.94
C ILE A 976 -20.07 -18.44 19.26
N SER A 977 -20.13 -18.06 20.53
CA SER A 977 -20.74 -16.82 20.98
C SER A 977 -19.79 -16.22 22.00
N THR A 978 -19.14 -15.11 21.66
CA THR A 978 -18.16 -14.49 22.55
C THR A 978 -18.17 -12.97 22.39
N LYS A 979 -17.48 -12.26 23.30
CA LYS A 979 -17.22 -10.83 23.16
C LYS A 979 -15.91 -10.64 22.42
N LEU A 980 -15.90 -9.71 21.47
CA LEU A 980 -14.76 -9.34 20.66
C LEU A 980 -14.41 -7.89 20.97
N MET A 981 -13.18 -7.64 21.40
CA MET A 981 -12.65 -6.29 21.52
C MET A 981 -11.94 -5.92 20.22
N ILE A 982 -12.34 -4.81 19.61
CA ILE A 982 -11.70 -4.22 18.44
C ILE A 982 -11.01 -2.96 18.94
N GLN A 983 -9.69 -2.88 18.76
CA GLN A 983 -8.86 -1.75 19.19
C GLN A 983 -8.61 -0.75 18.06
#